data_AF-A0A813C0L9-F1
#
_entry.id   AF-A0A813C0L9-F1
#
_cell.length_a   1.000
_cell.length_b   1.000
_cell.length_c   1.000
_cell.angle_alpha   90.00
_cell.angle_beta   90.00
_cell.angle_gamma   90.00
#
_symmetry.space_group_name_H-M   'P 1'
#
loop_
_entity.id
_entity.type
_entity.pdbx_description
1 polymer ?
#
loop_
_entity_poly.entity_id
_entity_poly.type
_entity_poly.pdbx_seq_one_letter_code
_entity_poly.pdbx_strand_id
1 'polypeptide(L)'
;MGLRGKMCPNWLLATALLPSAVAICPEVCTATGGTSWPCRYHNGGQCTVDVNPSVARAGAQDINIAVISPYTGVIGDMMTMAEPLLALAAQEIEDSGYLPGYRVNLHLTDSGCDEAVATEATIEAFTVGPRKHAILGDSCSQACAAVSDAARLFRVLMVSPGCDSPSLSDRTRYPYFTRMTPSDRFKVTAIFEVFKMFSWRRVGVMDGPFYTAGAKAFFLELIQRDLDAGAYDWTVLLDRTVNSLEDAMSAADEVQVRDSRINMMVLPEYIGMWMMCQYYLRGMLPPDYVWFIAAFGNWVNNLTNVMAGTPECPCTAEQLARVSGGLMISGRSPIQNTNEIHGLSGTRLADISNYYNTACQQFANGLGACDYVWTGYFYDGLWHLTSLLHTYLIEQNHSLAELGTSASRSALYEMSLGKDYMGLTGRVRQFNSIEPTTIPPSYGDRDGVQLIRQITGGPGNEFTDLAQRSSSGILWLADLVWSPYDSRLVPCSTGTCALGAAWVPSDRIAQCPAGTVFSVQLGCIACEAGKYAAAGMLECQPCDVGTFTNVSGMAACHPCAPGSYNNVLGADGCEECSQGFFTNETESTGCMQCPIGFYAAQKGLATCTACPPGLTTFSRGALDSDACQCQGELYQGQCVVCSGNTRYEAGACIPCLEGLTCDGGRTAEVQPGFFTDTAAPFDVYRCLPVESCPGGPPGECAGGRVGIPCTQCCRHCWHRFHSGTLLHDEHEADGQGYHNVGHLVCPGHDNQHAAKRWDRGLHLVQLAVGASMDVRSDEPFHVGPASSGLRLRVQFASCRIPHDSRHAAMRSRVAGRLQLPQQALAGPLAVRQRQVDQYSGPVYAGQFHDLQ
;
A
#
# COMPACT_ATOMS: atom_id res chain seq x y z
N MET A 1 -67.27 -51.95 -12.87
CA MET A 1 -67.78 -50.62 -13.28
C MET A 1 -66.61 -49.88 -13.94
N GLY A 2 -66.71 -49.14 -15.05
CA GLY A 2 -67.86 -48.51 -15.70
C GLY A 2 -68.04 -47.08 -15.17
N LEU A 3 -68.00 -45.99 -15.94
CA LEU A 3 -68.12 -45.78 -17.40
C LEU A 3 -67.00 -44.82 -17.91
N ARG A 4 -66.57 -44.80 -19.19
CA ARG A 4 -67.13 -44.06 -20.37
C ARG A 4 -67.85 -42.75 -20.00
N GLY A 5 -67.58 -41.56 -20.56
CA GLY A 5 -66.64 -41.14 -21.62
C GLY A 5 -67.35 -40.31 -22.71
N LYS A 6 -66.84 -39.10 -22.99
CA LYS A 6 -67.08 -38.18 -24.13
C LYS A 6 -66.22 -36.92 -23.88
N MET A 7 -65.15 -36.66 -24.62
CA MET A 7 -65.07 -36.12 -26.00
C MET A 7 -65.33 -34.61 -26.09
N CYS A 8 -64.28 -33.86 -26.42
CA CYS A 8 -64.35 -32.50 -26.94
C CYS A 8 -64.94 -32.48 -28.38
N PRO A 9 -65.60 -31.39 -28.80
CA PRO A 9 -65.79 -31.09 -30.22
C PRO A 9 -64.54 -30.38 -30.78
N ASN A 10 -64.04 -30.83 -31.94
CA ASN A 10 -62.95 -30.16 -32.65
C ASN A 10 -63.40 -28.79 -33.18
N TRP A 11 -62.50 -27.80 -33.16
CA TRP A 11 -62.31 -26.93 -34.33
C TRP A 11 -60.88 -27.11 -34.83
N LEU A 12 -60.76 -27.66 -36.04
CA LEU A 12 -59.50 -27.88 -36.74
C LEU A 12 -59.23 -26.69 -37.66
N LEU A 13 -57.96 -26.31 -37.78
CA LEU A 13 -57.41 -25.53 -38.90
C LEU A 13 -58.15 -24.23 -39.25
N ALA A 14 -57.89 -23.19 -38.46
CA ALA A 14 -57.65 -21.87 -39.05
C ALA A 14 -56.14 -21.69 -39.19
N THR A 15 -55.59 -21.84 -40.40
CA THR A 15 -54.20 -21.47 -40.70
C THR A 15 -54.11 -19.94 -40.80
N ALA A 16 -54.30 -19.27 -39.67
CA ALA A 16 -53.82 -17.90 -39.52
C ALA A 16 -52.29 -17.96 -39.51
N LEU A 17 -51.66 -17.38 -40.54
CA LEU A 17 -50.25 -17.04 -40.48
C LEU A 17 -50.10 -16.08 -39.28
N LEU A 18 -49.48 -16.53 -38.20
CA LEU A 18 -48.90 -15.59 -37.25
C LEU A 18 -47.90 -14.76 -38.05
N PRO A 19 -48.05 -13.42 -38.16
CA PRO A 19 -46.89 -12.60 -38.45
C PRO A 19 -45.86 -12.93 -37.36
N SER A 20 -44.59 -13.02 -37.75
CA SER A 20 -43.51 -13.35 -36.82
C SER A 20 -43.64 -12.51 -35.56
N ALA A 21 -43.76 -13.17 -34.40
CA ALA A 21 -43.59 -12.48 -33.13
C ALA A 21 -42.22 -11.80 -33.16
N VAL A 22 -42.21 -10.49 -33.07
CA VAL A 22 -41.03 -9.67 -32.84
C VAL A 22 -41.16 -9.18 -31.40
N ALA A 23 -40.03 -9.09 -30.67
CA ALA A 23 -40.05 -8.54 -29.32
C ALA A 23 -40.74 -7.17 -29.33
N ILE A 24 -41.69 -6.96 -28.43
CA ILE A 24 -42.53 -5.76 -28.44
C ILE A 24 -41.87 -4.67 -27.59
N CYS A 25 -41.04 -3.83 -28.22
CA CYS A 25 -40.75 -2.52 -27.65
C CYS A 25 -41.99 -1.64 -27.81
N PRO A 26 -42.33 -0.80 -26.81
CA PRO A 26 -43.39 0.16 -26.96
C PRO A 26 -43.07 1.14 -28.10
N GLU A 27 -44.06 1.49 -28.92
CA GLU A 27 -43.96 2.62 -29.88
C GLU A 27 -43.77 3.96 -29.13
N VAL A 28 -44.23 4.00 -27.87
CA VAL A 28 -44.29 5.18 -27.02
C VAL A 28 -43.69 4.85 -25.64
N CYS A 29 -42.48 5.37 -25.43
CA CYS A 29 -41.77 5.34 -24.15
C CYS A 29 -42.51 6.24 -23.14
N THR A 30 -42.54 5.86 -21.85
CA THR A 30 -43.26 6.62 -20.80
C THR A 30 -42.55 6.60 -19.45
N ALA A 31 -42.66 7.69 -18.69
CA ALA A 31 -42.13 7.80 -17.33
C ALA A 31 -43.17 8.30 -16.32
N THR A 32 -42.79 8.30 -15.04
CA THR A 32 -43.52 8.93 -13.94
C THR A 32 -43.97 10.35 -14.28
N GLY A 33 -45.27 10.61 -14.12
CA GLY A 33 -45.92 11.86 -14.56
C GLY A 33 -46.75 11.73 -15.84
N GLY A 34 -46.63 10.62 -16.59
CA GLY A 34 -47.43 10.36 -17.78
C GLY A 34 -46.95 11.09 -19.04
N THR A 35 -45.76 11.70 -18.99
CA THR A 35 -45.03 12.17 -20.17
C THR A 35 -44.65 11.00 -21.07
N SER A 36 -44.74 11.22 -22.38
CA SER A 36 -44.63 10.18 -23.39
C SER A 36 -43.93 10.68 -24.66
N TRP A 37 -43.13 9.82 -25.30
CA TRP A 37 -42.35 10.16 -26.50
C TRP A 37 -42.05 8.93 -27.38
N PRO A 38 -41.75 9.11 -28.69
CA PRO A 38 -41.34 8.01 -29.56
C PRO A 38 -39.97 7.44 -29.17
N CYS A 39 -39.82 6.12 -29.16
CA CYS A 39 -38.55 5.43 -28.86
C CYS A 39 -37.64 5.36 -30.11
N ARG A 40 -36.30 5.43 -29.96
CA ARG A 40 -35.39 5.72 -31.09
C ARG A 40 -35.28 4.62 -32.15
N TYR A 41 -35.32 3.36 -31.74
CA TYR A 41 -35.08 2.21 -32.62
C TYR A 41 -36.35 1.61 -33.23
N HIS A 42 -37.49 2.28 -33.11
CA HIS A 42 -38.75 1.83 -33.70
C HIS A 42 -38.82 2.13 -35.21
N ASN A 43 -38.11 1.33 -36.00
CA ASN A 43 -38.06 1.47 -37.46
C ASN A 43 -38.62 0.20 -38.12
N GLY A 44 -39.85 0.26 -38.62
CA GLY A 44 -40.54 -0.89 -39.21
C GLY A 44 -40.96 -1.99 -38.23
N GLY A 45 -40.94 -1.72 -36.91
CA GLY A 45 -41.35 -2.67 -35.88
C GLY A 45 -40.28 -3.71 -35.49
N GLN A 46 -38.99 -3.46 -35.79
CA GLN A 46 -37.89 -4.33 -35.35
C GLN A 46 -37.14 -3.73 -34.16
N CYS A 47 -37.10 -4.47 -33.05
CA CYS A 47 -36.44 -4.07 -31.80
C CYS A 47 -34.93 -4.37 -31.80
N THR A 48 -34.20 -3.90 -32.81
CA THR A 48 -32.76 -4.14 -32.93
C THR A 48 -31.94 -2.86 -33.04
N VAL A 49 -30.83 -2.81 -32.29
CA VAL A 49 -29.78 -1.82 -32.52
C VAL A 49 -28.91 -2.34 -33.67
N ASP A 50 -29.37 -2.08 -34.89
CA ASP A 50 -28.65 -2.43 -36.10
C ASP A 50 -27.41 -1.53 -36.24
N VAL A 51 -26.23 -2.09 -35.94
CA VAL A 51 -24.94 -1.47 -36.30
C VAL A 51 -24.86 -1.33 -37.81
N ASN A 52 -24.29 -0.22 -38.30
CA ASN A 52 -23.97 -0.12 -39.72
C ASN A 52 -22.91 -1.17 -40.02
N PRO A 53 -23.21 -2.20 -40.84
CA PRO A 53 -22.30 -3.32 -41.03
C PRO A 53 -21.04 -2.82 -41.73
N SER A 54 -19.88 -3.08 -41.14
CA SER A 54 -18.62 -2.77 -41.81
C SER A 54 -18.54 -3.60 -43.10
N VAL A 55 -18.09 -2.98 -44.19
CA VAL A 55 -18.00 -3.63 -45.52
C VAL A 55 -17.07 -4.86 -45.49
N ALA A 56 -16.29 -5.02 -44.42
CA ALA A 56 -15.35 -6.11 -44.18
C ALA A 56 -15.98 -7.46 -43.75
N ARG A 57 -17.24 -7.51 -43.28
CA ARG A 57 -17.79 -8.70 -42.59
C ARG A 57 -18.88 -9.49 -43.33
N ALA A 58 -18.81 -9.57 -44.66
CA ALA A 58 -19.70 -10.44 -45.43
C ALA A 58 -19.53 -11.94 -45.05
N GLY A 59 -20.49 -12.50 -44.32
CA GLY A 59 -20.50 -13.91 -43.89
C GLY A 59 -20.21 -14.17 -42.39
N ALA A 60 -20.17 -13.12 -41.56
CA ALA A 60 -20.02 -13.28 -40.10
C ALA A 60 -21.25 -13.96 -39.43
N GLN A 61 -21.04 -14.62 -38.29
CA GLN A 61 -22.12 -15.26 -37.51
C GLN A 61 -22.72 -14.33 -36.46
N ASP A 62 -24.04 -14.43 -36.24
CA ASP A 62 -24.80 -13.52 -35.39
C ASP A 62 -24.80 -13.89 -33.89
N ILE A 63 -24.09 -13.08 -33.09
CA ILE A 63 -24.15 -13.09 -31.63
C ILE A 63 -25.29 -12.17 -31.18
N ASN A 64 -26.46 -12.76 -30.99
CA ASN A 64 -27.62 -12.05 -30.44
C ASN A 64 -27.51 -11.91 -28.91
N ILE A 65 -27.61 -10.69 -28.41
CA ILE A 65 -27.69 -10.36 -26.98
C ILE A 65 -29.11 -9.82 -26.70
N ALA A 66 -29.76 -10.30 -25.64
CA ALA A 66 -31.01 -9.71 -25.17
C ALA A 66 -30.70 -8.51 -24.27
N VAL A 67 -31.34 -7.37 -24.55
CA VAL A 67 -31.22 -6.13 -23.77
C VAL A 67 -32.58 -5.89 -23.11
N ILE A 68 -32.69 -6.25 -21.83
CA ILE A 68 -33.94 -6.22 -21.07
C ILE A 68 -33.83 -5.06 -20.07
N SER A 69 -34.65 -4.03 -20.21
CA SER A 69 -34.57 -2.81 -19.39
C SER A 69 -35.85 -1.98 -19.51
N PRO A 70 -36.25 -1.20 -18.49
CA PRO A 70 -37.45 -0.38 -18.55
C PRO A 70 -37.41 0.69 -19.65
N TYR A 71 -38.39 0.63 -20.55
CA TYR A 71 -38.86 1.69 -21.46
C TYR A 71 -40.20 2.30 -20.99
N THR A 72 -40.90 1.61 -20.09
CA THR A 72 -42.08 2.11 -19.39
C THR A 72 -41.92 1.97 -17.86
N GLY A 73 -42.90 2.47 -17.11
CA GLY A 73 -42.92 2.41 -15.65
C GLY A 73 -42.16 3.54 -14.97
N VAL A 74 -41.70 3.30 -13.74
CA VAL A 74 -41.17 4.36 -12.85
C VAL A 74 -39.82 4.94 -13.25
N ILE A 75 -39.13 4.33 -14.23
CA ILE A 75 -37.83 4.77 -14.77
C ILE A 75 -37.71 4.46 -16.29
N GLY A 76 -38.81 4.52 -17.05
CA GLY A 76 -38.83 4.19 -18.49
C GLY A 76 -38.03 5.16 -19.40
N ASP A 77 -37.67 6.32 -18.88
CA ASP A 77 -36.72 7.26 -19.46
C ASP A 77 -35.26 6.77 -19.38
N MET A 78 -34.93 5.85 -18.46
CA MET A 78 -33.57 5.35 -18.28
C MET A 78 -33.00 4.68 -19.53
N MET A 79 -33.74 3.75 -20.17
CA MET A 79 -33.26 3.08 -21.38
C MET A 79 -33.23 4.05 -22.56
N THR A 80 -34.24 4.92 -22.68
CA THR A 80 -34.28 6.04 -23.64
C THR A 80 -32.98 6.88 -23.59
N MET A 81 -32.52 7.22 -22.38
CA MET A 81 -31.29 8.01 -22.19
C MET A 81 -30.00 7.20 -22.42
N ALA A 82 -30.03 5.87 -22.26
CA ALA A 82 -28.87 4.98 -22.41
C ALA A 82 -28.60 4.55 -23.87
N GLU A 83 -29.64 4.47 -24.70
CA GLU A 83 -29.57 4.06 -26.11
C GLU A 83 -28.42 4.67 -26.93
N PRO A 84 -28.12 5.99 -26.86
CA PRO A 84 -27.03 6.58 -27.64
C PRO A 84 -25.65 6.00 -27.32
N LEU A 85 -25.38 5.67 -26.05
CA LEU A 85 -24.11 5.06 -25.63
C LEU A 85 -24.07 3.56 -25.90
N LEU A 86 -25.20 2.86 -25.76
CA LEU A 86 -25.31 1.45 -26.13
C LEU A 86 -25.04 1.23 -27.63
N ALA A 87 -25.58 2.11 -28.47
CA ALA A 87 -25.35 2.10 -29.92
C ALA A 87 -23.92 2.51 -30.31
N LEU A 88 -23.32 3.48 -29.61
CA LEU A 88 -21.89 3.81 -29.81
C LEU A 88 -21.01 2.59 -29.52
N ALA A 89 -21.16 1.96 -28.35
CA ALA A 89 -20.39 0.77 -27.99
C ALA A 89 -20.56 -0.35 -29.02
N ALA A 90 -21.79 -0.62 -29.48
CA ALA A 90 -22.06 -1.62 -30.51
C ALA A 90 -21.33 -1.31 -31.83
N GLN A 91 -21.34 -0.05 -32.30
CA GLN A 91 -20.65 0.34 -33.52
C GLN A 91 -19.12 0.28 -33.35
N GLU A 92 -18.56 0.70 -32.21
CA GLU A 92 -17.12 0.58 -31.94
C GLU A 92 -16.66 -0.90 -31.93
N ILE A 93 -17.47 -1.83 -31.40
CA ILE A 93 -17.20 -3.29 -31.41
C ILE A 93 -17.18 -3.86 -32.84
N GLU A 94 -18.04 -3.33 -33.72
CA GLU A 94 -18.09 -3.71 -35.14
C GLU A 94 -16.92 -3.08 -35.94
N ASP A 95 -16.65 -1.79 -35.77
CA ASP A 95 -15.62 -1.05 -36.51
C ASP A 95 -14.20 -1.49 -36.13
N SER A 96 -13.95 -1.80 -34.85
CA SER A 96 -12.62 -2.21 -34.34
C SER A 96 -12.21 -3.63 -34.71
N GLY A 97 -13.10 -4.44 -35.29
CA GLY A 97 -12.83 -5.85 -35.58
C GLY A 97 -12.93 -6.79 -34.37
N TYR A 98 -13.36 -6.30 -33.19
CA TYR A 98 -13.09 -6.93 -31.89
C TYR A 98 -13.53 -8.40 -31.75
N LEU A 99 -14.65 -8.81 -32.36
CA LEU A 99 -15.09 -10.21 -32.42
C LEU A 99 -14.93 -10.76 -33.86
N PRO A 100 -13.73 -11.18 -34.28
CA PRO A 100 -13.49 -11.61 -35.66
C PRO A 100 -14.35 -12.82 -36.04
N GLY A 101 -14.96 -12.77 -37.22
CA GLY A 101 -15.88 -13.82 -37.71
C GLY A 101 -17.31 -13.75 -37.16
N TYR A 102 -17.59 -12.85 -36.23
CA TYR A 102 -18.91 -12.65 -35.64
C TYR A 102 -19.44 -11.21 -35.86
N ARG A 103 -20.73 -11.01 -35.59
CA ARG A 103 -21.42 -9.71 -35.54
C ARG A 103 -22.29 -9.68 -34.28
N VAL A 104 -22.30 -8.55 -33.57
CA VAL A 104 -23.15 -8.39 -32.37
C VAL A 104 -24.47 -7.73 -32.76
N ASN A 105 -25.58 -8.37 -32.43
CA ASN A 105 -26.92 -7.82 -32.61
C ASN A 105 -27.59 -7.68 -31.24
N LEU A 106 -28.09 -6.48 -30.92
CA LEU A 106 -28.79 -6.23 -29.66
C LEU A 106 -30.30 -6.32 -29.90
N HIS A 107 -31.00 -7.08 -29.07
CA HIS A 107 -32.45 -7.30 -29.13
C HIS A 107 -33.09 -6.63 -27.92
N LEU A 108 -33.69 -5.46 -28.15
CA LEU A 108 -34.28 -4.61 -27.11
C LEU A 108 -35.61 -5.21 -26.61
N THR A 109 -35.91 -5.11 -25.32
CA THR A 109 -37.18 -5.57 -24.73
C THR A 109 -37.50 -4.77 -23.47
N ASP A 110 -38.74 -4.28 -23.34
CA ASP A 110 -39.21 -3.57 -22.15
C ASP A 110 -39.49 -4.53 -20.99
N SER A 111 -39.22 -4.07 -19.77
CA SER A 111 -39.51 -4.78 -18.52
C SER A 111 -40.41 -4.01 -17.57
N GLY A 112 -40.80 -2.77 -17.89
CA GLY A 112 -41.69 -1.92 -17.10
C GLY A 112 -41.19 -1.55 -15.69
N CYS A 113 -39.99 -1.98 -15.29
CA CYS A 113 -39.53 -2.03 -13.90
C CYS A 113 -40.48 -2.84 -12.98
N ASP A 114 -41.10 -3.89 -13.53
CA ASP A 114 -42.05 -4.78 -12.84
C ASP A 114 -41.60 -6.26 -12.92
N GLU A 115 -41.82 -7.04 -11.85
CA GLU A 115 -41.36 -8.43 -11.78
C GLU A 115 -42.07 -9.36 -12.78
N ALA A 116 -43.37 -9.17 -13.01
CA ALA A 116 -44.16 -10.01 -13.90
C ALA A 116 -43.85 -9.69 -15.36
N VAL A 117 -43.84 -8.40 -15.71
CA VAL A 117 -43.49 -7.93 -17.06
C VAL A 117 -42.06 -8.35 -17.42
N ALA A 118 -41.09 -8.18 -16.51
CA ALA A 118 -39.71 -8.61 -16.74
C ALA A 118 -39.57 -10.14 -16.90
N THR A 119 -40.36 -10.93 -16.17
CA THR A 119 -40.39 -12.40 -16.32
C THR A 119 -40.93 -12.80 -17.68
N GLU A 120 -42.07 -12.25 -18.09
CA GLU A 120 -42.72 -12.52 -19.38
C GLU A 120 -41.80 -12.10 -20.54
N ALA A 121 -41.29 -10.87 -20.52
CA ALA A 121 -40.31 -10.34 -21.47
C ALA A 121 -39.07 -11.24 -21.62
N THR A 122 -38.51 -11.76 -20.52
CA THR A 122 -37.35 -12.67 -20.57
C THR A 122 -37.71 -14.01 -21.22
N ILE A 123 -38.90 -14.56 -20.94
CA ILE A 123 -39.35 -15.82 -21.53
C ILE A 123 -39.64 -15.63 -23.02
N GLU A 124 -40.30 -14.55 -23.43
CA GLU A 124 -40.55 -14.23 -24.83
C GLU A 124 -39.24 -14.03 -25.60
N ALA A 125 -38.32 -13.18 -25.11
CA ALA A 125 -37.05 -12.88 -25.76
C ALA A 125 -36.17 -14.12 -26.04
N PHE A 126 -36.33 -15.20 -25.27
CA PHE A 126 -35.60 -16.46 -25.42
C PHE A 126 -36.38 -17.59 -26.10
N THR A 127 -37.71 -17.52 -26.17
CA THR A 127 -38.54 -18.48 -26.92
C THR A 127 -38.82 -18.02 -28.35
N VAL A 128 -38.86 -16.71 -28.57
CA VAL A 128 -38.95 -16.06 -29.88
C VAL A 128 -37.54 -15.91 -30.48
N GLY A 129 -37.41 -16.19 -31.78
CA GLY A 129 -36.12 -16.16 -32.48
C GLY A 129 -35.54 -14.75 -32.66
N PRO A 130 -34.25 -14.64 -33.05
CA PRO A 130 -33.23 -15.70 -33.08
C PRO A 130 -32.74 -16.02 -31.65
N ARG A 131 -32.03 -17.15 -31.51
CA ARG A 131 -31.41 -17.60 -30.25
C ARG A 131 -30.53 -16.49 -29.67
N LYS A 132 -30.82 -16.08 -28.43
CA LYS A 132 -30.02 -15.15 -27.63
C LYS A 132 -28.93 -15.92 -26.87
N HIS A 133 -27.75 -15.32 -26.70
CA HIS A 133 -26.57 -15.97 -26.11
C HIS A 133 -26.18 -15.41 -24.73
N ALA A 134 -26.61 -14.18 -24.43
CA ALA A 134 -26.37 -13.48 -23.17
C ALA A 134 -27.47 -12.43 -22.91
N ILE A 135 -27.52 -11.91 -21.68
CA ILE A 135 -28.42 -10.83 -21.25
C ILE A 135 -27.59 -9.64 -20.77
N LEU A 136 -27.90 -8.44 -21.28
CA LEU A 136 -27.53 -7.16 -20.71
C LEU A 136 -28.80 -6.54 -20.10
N GLY A 137 -28.88 -6.44 -18.77
CA GLY A 137 -30.13 -6.13 -18.06
C GLY A 137 -30.31 -6.96 -16.79
N ASP A 138 -31.30 -6.69 -15.94
CA ASP A 138 -32.17 -5.49 -15.97
C ASP A 138 -31.43 -4.25 -15.40
N SER A 139 -32.12 -3.13 -15.28
CA SER A 139 -31.70 -1.92 -14.56
C SER A 139 -32.46 -1.68 -13.26
N CYS A 140 -33.69 -2.17 -13.16
CA CYS A 140 -34.58 -2.07 -12.01
C CYS A 140 -34.35 -3.26 -11.05
N SER A 141 -34.03 -3.00 -9.79
CA SER A 141 -33.56 -4.05 -8.85
C SER A 141 -34.51 -5.24 -8.66
N GLN A 142 -35.84 -5.04 -8.72
CA GLN A 142 -36.81 -6.14 -8.61
C GLN A 142 -36.97 -6.90 -9.94
N ALA A 143 -37.05 -6.19 -11.07
CA ALA A 143 -36.98 -6.81 -12.39
C ALA A 143 -35.69 -7.63 -12.57
N CYS A 144 -34.55 -7.20 -12.01
CA CYS A 144 -33.33 -8.00 -11.97
C CYS A 144 -33.46 -9.34 -11.24
N ALA A 145 -34.23 -9.42 -10.14
CA ALA A 145 -34.49 -10.68 -9.46
C ALA A 145 -35.23 -11.65 -10.40
N ALA A 146 -36.30 -11.17 -11.03
CA ALA A 146 -37.09 -11.89 -12.03
C ALA A 146 -36.26 -12.34 -13.25
N VAL A 147 -35.53 -11.42 -13.88
CA VAL A 147 -34.66 -11.71 -15.04
C VAL A 147 -33.55 -12.69 -14.66
N SER A 148 -33.00 -12.63 -13.44
CA SER A 148 -31.95 -13.57 -13.00
C SER A 148 -32.49 -14.99 -12.76
N ASP A 149 -33.65 -15.12 -12.11
CA ASP A 149 -34.32 -16.40 -11.94
C ASP A 149 -34.79 -17.00 -13.28
N ALA A 150 -35.19 -16.17 -14.25
CA ALA A 150 -35.50 -16.62 -15.62
C ALA A 150 -34.23 -17.01 -16.41
N ALA A 151 -33.16 -16.20 -16.36
CA ALA A 151 -31.87 -16.47 -17.01
C ALA A 151 -31.23 -17.79 -16.54
N ARG A 152 -31.55 -18.21 -15.31
CA ARG A 152 -31.16 -19.51 -14.75
C ARG A 152 -31.61 -20.68 -15.65
N LEU A 153 -32.81 -20.60 -16.22
CA LEU A 153 -33.43 -21.60 -17.10
C LEU A 153 -32.70 -21.70 -18.45
N PHE A 154 -32.42 -20.55 -19.07
CA PHE A 154 -31.79 -20.45 -20.39
C PHE A 154 -30.27 -20.68 -20.39
N ARG A 155 -29.65 -20.74 -19.20
CA ARG A 155 -28.22 -21.03 -18.98
C ARG A 155 -27.28 -20.05 -19.69
N VAL A 156 -27.65 -18.78 -19.69
CA VAL A 156 -26.83 -17.67 -20.19
C VAL A 156 -26.27 -16.83 -19.04
N LEU A 157 -25.21 -16.06 -19.30
CA LEU A 157 -24.76 -15.03 -18.35
C LEU A 157 -25.67 -13.80 -18.45
N MET A 158 -25.87 -13.15 -17.29
CA MET A 158 -26.59 -11.91 -17.12
C MET A 158 -25.64 -10.86 -16.53
N VAL A 159 -25.51 -9.73 -17.23
CA VAL A 159 -24.76 -8.54 -16.78
C VAL A 159 -25.75 -7.40 -16.61
N SER A 160 -26.05 -7.00 -15.38
CA SER A 160 -26.94 -5.87 -15.11
C SER A 160 -26.19 -4.54 -15.19
N PRO A 161 -26.62 -3.57 -16.01
CA PRO A 161 -26.06 -2.22 -15.97
C PRO A 161 -26.50 -1.44 -14.71
N GLY A 162 -27.76 -1.59 -14.25
CA GLY A 162 -28.37 -0.65 -13.29
C GLY A 162 -28.72 -1.17 -11.88
N CYS A 163 -28.88 -2.48 -11.66
CA CYS A 163 -29.47 -3.00 -10.41
C CYS A 163 -28.49 -3.05 -9.24
N ASP A 164 -28.66 -2.20 -8.22
CA ASP A 164 -27.73 -2.00 -7.11
C ASP A 164 -28.15 -2.60 -5.76
N SER A 165 -29.39 -3.10 -5.62
CA SER A 165 -29.92 -3.64 -4.36
C SER A 165 -28.97 -4.65 -3.66
N PRO A 166 -28.84 -4.62 -2.32
CA PRO A 166 -28.00 -5.56 -1.57
C PRO A 166 -28.47 -7.02 -1.60
N SER A 167 -29.72 -7.28 -2.00
CA SER A 167 -30.31 -8.63 -2.06
C SER A 167 -29.77 -9.46 -3.23
N LEU A 168 -29.44 -8.81 -4.35
CA LEU A 168 -28.90 -9.45 -5.55
C LEU A 168 -27.47 -9.98 -5.34
N SER A 169 -26.80 -9.60 -4.24
CA SER A 169 -25.52 -10.19 -3.82
C SER A 169 -25.68 -11.59 -3.18
N ASP A 170 -26.90 -12.09 -2.94
CA ASP A 170 -27.13 -13.45 -2.42
C ASP A 170 -26.74 -14.51 -3.46
N ARG A 171 -25.55 -15.08 -3.29
CA ARG A 171 -25.00 -16.14 -4.15
C ARG A 171 -25.72 -17.49 -3.99
N THR A 172 -26.61 -17.67 -3.01
CA THR A 172 -27.41 -18.90 -2.88
C THR A 172 -28.59 -18.91 -3.85
N ARG A 173 -29.26 -17.75 -4.03
CA ARG A 173 -30.31 -17.57 -5.05
C ARG A 173 -29.73 -17.21 -6.43
N TYR A 174 -28.78 -16.27 -6.48
CA TYR A 174 -28.26 -15.65 -7.71
C TYR A 174 -26.76 -15.96 -7.97
N PRO A 175 -26.31 -17.22 -8.01
CA PRO A 175 -24.88 -17.57 -8.07
C PRO A 175 -24.13 -16.94 -9.26
N TYR A 176 -24.79 -16.76 -10.41
CA TYR A 176 -24.20 -16.25 -11.66
C TYR A 176 -24.54 -14.79 -11.98
N PHE A 177 -25.18 -14.05 -11.06
CA PHE A 177 -25.53 -12.64 -11.30
C PHE A 177 -24.29 -11.75 -11.28
N THR A 178 -24.13 -10.86 -12.26
CA THR A 178 -23.04 -9.88 -12.30
C THR A 178 -23.60 -8.50 -12.64
N ARG A 179 -22.94 -7.44 -12.18
CA ARG A 179 -23.40 -6.07 -12.40
C ARG A 179 -22.27 -5.07 -12.64
N MET A 180 -22.60 -4.05 -13.43
CA MET A 180 -21.73 -2.92 -13.72
C MET A 180 -21.95 -1.76 -12.76
N THR A 181 -23.13 -1.62 -12.17
CA THR A 181 -23.35 -0.71 -11.05
C THR A 181 -22.72 -1.28 -9.77
N PRO A 182 -22.05 -0.47 -8.93
CA PRO A 182 -21.72 -0.87 -7.56
C PRO A 182 -22.99 -1.10 -6.73
N SER A 183 -22.93 -2.01 -5.77
CA SER A 183 -24.09 -2.25 -4.87
C SER A 183 -24.34 -1.08 -3.91
N ASP A 184 -25.60 -0.86 -3.56
CA ASP A 184 -26.04 -0.04 -2.42
C ASP A 184 -25.30 -0.36 -1.12
N ARG A 185 -24.77 -1.59 -0.95
CA ARG A 185 -23.88 -1.96 0.16
C ARG A 185 -22.76 -0.93 0.34
N PHE A 186 -22.17 -0.44 -0.74
CA PHE A 186 -21.09 0.54 -0.68
C PHE A 186 -21.58 1.94 -0.33
N LYS A 187 -22.75 2.37 -0.83
CA LYS A 187 -23.39 3.65 -0.45
C LYS A 187 -23.74 3.67 1.04
N VAL A 188 -24.37 2.60 1.51
CA VAL A 188 -24.82 2.44 2.90
C VAL A 188 -23.63 2.35 3.86
N THR A 189 -22.58 1.59 3.50
CA THR A 189 -21.37 1.50 4.31
C THR A 189 -20.64 2.84 4.39
N ALA A 190 -20.65 3.66 3.32
CA ALA A 190 -20.11 5.02 3.38
C ALA A 190 -20.85 5.91 4.39
N ILE A 191 -22.19 5.88 4.42
CA ILE A 191 -22.98 6.62 5.41
C ILE A 191 -22.69 6.11 6.84
N PHE A 192 -22.62 4.80 7.02
CA PHE A 192 -22.31 4.16 8.31
C PHE A 192 -20.90 4.54 8.83
N GLU A 193 -19.90 4.57 7.96
CA GLU A 193 -18.54 5.03 8.27
C GLU A 193 -18.51 6.52 8.66
N VAL A 194 -19.22 7.39 7.92
CA VAL A 194 -19.36 8.81 8.30
C VAL A 194 -20.01 8.95 9.68
N PHE A 195 -21.08 8.20 9.97
CA PHE A 195 -21.79 8.30 11.25
C PHE A 195 -20.89 7.91 12.44
N LYS A 196 -20.06 6.87 12.27
CA LYS A 196 -19.07 6.46 13.28
C LYS A 196 -17.93 7.47 13.40
N MET A 197 -17.49 8.07 12.29
CA MET A 197 -16.45 9.11 12.27
C MET A 197 -16.86 10.36 13.06
N PHE A 198 -18.12 10.80 12.95
CA PHE A 198 -18.68 11.91 13.74
C PHE A 198 -19.20 11.49 15.14
N SER A 199 -18.95 10.26 15.57
CA SER A 199 -19.41 9.70 16.85
C SER A 199 -20.93 9.79 17.11
N TRP A 200 -21.73 9.79 16.04
CA TRP A 200 -23.19 9.80 16.14
C TRP A 200 -23.72 8.42 16.54
N ARG A 201 -24.59 8.38 17.55
CA ARG A 201 -25.15 7.13 18.12
C ARG A 201 -26.66 7.00 17.93
N ARG A 202 -27.38 8.13 18.05
CA ARG A 202 -28.84 8.22 17.92
C ARG A 202 -29.19 8.58 16.48
N VAL A 203 -29.85 7.67 15.77
CA VAL A 203 -30.10 7.81 14.32
C VAL A 203 -31.54 7.47 13.94
N GLY A 204 -32.14 8.24 13.03
CA GLY A 204 -33.37 7.87 12.34
C GLY A 204 -33.06 7.21 11.00
N VAL A 205 -33.85 6.21 10.61
CA VAL A 205 -33.68 5.50 9.33
C VAL A 205 -35.02 5.38 8.64
N MET A 206 -35.07 5.68 7.34
CA MET A 206 -36.27 5.50 6.53
C MET A 206 -35.95 5.11 5.08
N ASP A 207 -36.83 4.31 4.48
CA ASP A 207 -36.82 3.94 3.07
C ASP A 207 -38.16 4.25 2.38
N GLY A 208 -38.24 4.01 1.07
CA GLY A 208 -39.43 4.25 0.27
C GLY A 208 -39.73 3.07 -0.68
N PRO A 209 -40.39 3.32 -1.82
CA PRO A 209 -40.88 2.27 -2.70
C PRO A 209 -39.81 1.46 -3.45
N PHE A 210 -40.27 0.39 -4.08
CA PHE A 210 -39.61 -0.92 -4.09
C PHE A 210 -38.27 -1.05 -4.81
N TYR A 211 -37.85 -0.11 -5.66
CA TYR A 211 -36.52 -0.19 -6.30
C TYR A 211 -35.37 0.15 -5.34
N THR A 212 -35.65 0.78 -4.20
CA THR A 212 -34.68 1.11 -3.13
C THR A 212 -34.43 -0.04 -2.14
N ALA A 213 -34.96 -1.23 -2.42
CA ALA A 213 -35.10 -2.30 -1.44
C ALA A 213 -33.76 -2.84 -0.91
N GLY A 214 -33.71 -3.09 0.41
CA GLY A 214 -32.60 -3.74 1.09
C GLY A 214 -31.54 -2.79 1.66
N ALA A 215 -31.43 -1.55 1.17
CA ALA A 215 -30.44 -0.59 1.68
C ALA A 215 -30.65 -0.23 3.17
N LYS A 216 -31.92 0.01 3.59
CA LYS A 216 -32.28 0.20 5.00
C LYS A 216 -32.01 -1.04 5.83
N ALA A 217 -32.45 -2.21 5.36
CA ALA A 217 -32.26 -3.48 6.07
C ALA A 217 -30.77 -3.78 6.31
N PHE A 218 -29.92 -3.52 5.32
CA PHE A 218 -28.47 -3.67 5.43
C PHE A 218 -27.84 -2.64 6.40
N PHE A 219 -28.33 -1.39 6.44
CA PHE A 219 -27.88 -0.42 7.46
C PHE A 219 -28.22 -0.88 8.89
N LEU A 220 -29.42 -1.44 9.08
CA LEU A 220 -29.85 -2.01 10.36
C LEU A 220 -29.07 -3.28 10.72
N GLU A 221 -28.67 -4.10 9.73
CA GLU A 221 -27.77 -5.24 9.90
C GLU A 221 -26.38 -4.79 10.41
N LEU A 222 -25.80 -3.74 9.81
CA LEU A 222 -24.53 -3.16 10.25
C LEU A 222 -24.62 -2.62 11.69
N ILE A 223 -25.72 -1.94 12.04
CA ILE A 223 -26.01 -1.48 13.41
C ILE A 223 -26.10 -2.66 14.39
N GLN A 224 -26.89 -3.69 14.08
CA GLN A 224 -27.07 -4.85 14.95
C GLN A 224 -25.74 -5.59 15.16
N ARG A 225 -24.93 -5.73 14.11
CA ARG A 225 -23.61 -6.36 14.18
C ARG A 225 -22.61 -5.59 15.06
N ASP A 226 -22.65 -4.25 15.03
CA ASP A 226 -21.83 -3.41 15.92
C ASP A 226 -22.28 -3.55 17.39
N LEU A 227 -23.59 -3.69 17.64
CA LEU A 227 -24.17 -3.91 18.97
C LEU A 227 -23.82 -5.30 19.51
N ASP A 228 -24.01 -6.36 18.71
CA ASP A 228 -23.71 -7.75 19.08
C ASP A 228 -22.22 -7.96 19.38
N ALA A 229 -21.34 -7.22 18.67
CA ALA A 229 -19.90 -7.22 18.91
C ALA A 229 -19.46 -6.28 20.05
N GLY A 230 -20.35 -5.45 20.60
CA GLY A 230 -20.00 -4.40 21.57
C GLY A 230 -19.08 -3.29 21.02
N ALA A 231 -18.93 -3.20 19.69
CA ALA A 231 -17.98 -2.30 19.05
C ALA A 231 -18.48 -0.83 19.02
N TYR A 232 -19.79 -0.65 18.95
CA TYR A 232 -20.41 0.67 18.92
C TYR A 232 -21.82 0.67 19.53
N ASP A 233 -22.07 1.67 20.36
CA ASP A 233 -23.32 1.91 21.08
C ASP A 233 -24.29 2.68 20.17
N TRP A 234 -25.18 1.95 19.49
CA TRP A 234 -26.18 2.50 18.58
C TRP A 234 -27.57 2.62 19.23
N THR A 235 -28.35 3.60 18.77
CA THR A 235 -29.76 3.76 19.12
C THR A 235 -30.55 4.18 17.88
N VAL A 236 -31.33 3.25 17.32
CA VAL A 236 -32.29 3.57 16.25
C VAL A 236 -33.48 4.28 16.90
N LEU A 237 -33.68 5.55 16.56
CA LEU A 237 -34.79 6.36 17.04
C LEU A 237 -36.07 6.06 16.29
N LEU A 238 -36.01 5.94 14.97
CA LEU A 238 -37.13 5.50 14.13
C LEU A 238 -36.64 4.58 13.01
N ASP A 239 -37.51 3.64 12.65
CA ASP A 239 -37.48 2.87 11.41
C ASP A 239 -38.84 3.09 10.74
N ARG A 240 -38.85 3.68 9.55
CA ARG A 240 -40.06 3.95 8.77
C ARG A 240 -39.90 3.58 7.30
N THR A 241 -41.02 3.35 6.64
CA THR A 241 -41.12 3.27 5.18
C THR A 241 -42.11 4.34 4.72
N VAL A 242 -41.77 5.07 3.66
CA VAL A 242 -42.47 6.27 3.21
C VAL A 242 -42.85 6.10 1.74
N ASN A 243 -44.11 5.74 1.49
CA ASN A 243 -44.64 5.51 0.14
C ASN A 243 -45.61 6.60 -0.32
N SER A 244 -46.11 7.42 0.61
CA SER A 244 -47.11 8.45 0.38
C SER A 244 -46.77 9.77 1.11
N LEU A 245 -47.49 10.84 0.78
CA LEU A 245 -47.40 12.12 1.49
C LEU A 245 -47.87 11.98 2.96
N GLU A 246 -48.83 11.10 3.25
CA GLU A 246 -49.30 10.84 4.62
C GLU A 246 -48.21 10.13 5.45
N ASP A 247 -47.51 9.16 4.87
CA ASP A 247 -46.32 8.55 5.49
C ASP A 247 -45.24 9.60 5.75
N ALA A 248 -45.03 10.53 4.81
CA ALA A 248 -44.00 11.57 4.90
C ALA A 248 -44.32 12.57 6.03
N MET A 249 -45.58 12.97 6.16
CA MET A 249 -46.06 13.76 7.29
C MET A 249 -45.85 13.02 8.62
N SER A 250 -46.30 11.76 8.70
CA SER A 250 -46.20 10.93 9.91
C SER A 250 -44.75 10.64 10.32
N ALA A 251 -43.85 10.43 9.36
CA ALA A 251 -42.43 10.27 9.60
C ALA A 251 -41.79 11.57 10.11
N ALA A 252 -42.13 12.72 9.51
CA ALA A 252 -41.62 14.02 9.96
C ALA A 252 -42.11 14.41 11.38
N ASP A 253 -43.36 14.07 11.73
CA ASP A 253 -43.85 14.20 13.11
C ASP A 253 -43.04 13.31 14.09
N GLU A 254 -42.72 12.08 13.70
CA GLU A 254 -41.94 11.16 14.53
C GLU A 254 -40.46 11.57 14.68
N VAL A 255 -39.83 12.08 13.61
CA VAL A 255 -38.48 12.69 13.65
C VAL A 255 -38.45 13.86 14.66
N GLN A 256 -39.48 14.71 14.66
CA GLN A 256 -39.59 15.85 15.59
C GLN A 256 -39.82 15.39 17.03
N VAL A 257 -40.78 14.49 17.27
CA VAL A 257 -41.15 14.01 18.61
C VAL A 257 -40.02 13.21 19.28
N ARG A 258 -39.21 12.48 18.50
CA ARG A 258 -38.08 11.68 19.04
C ARG A 258 -36.74 12.43 19.11
N ASP A 259 -36.69 13.71 18.74
CA ASP A 259 -35.46 14.51 18.60
C ASP A 259 -34.41 13.78 17.71
N SER A 260 -34.86 13.28 16.55
CA SER A 260 -34.00 12.55 15.63
C SER A 260 -33.23 13.51 14.74
N ARG A 261 -31.99 13.82 15.15
CA ARG A 261 -31.15 14.84 14.51
C ARG A 261 -30.30 14.32 13.36
N ILE A 262 -29.94 13.04 13.37
CA ILE A 262 -29.13 12.41 12.32
C ILE A 262 -30.02 11.38 11.63
N ASN A 263 -30.33 11.59 10.34
CA ASN A 263 -31.30 10.75 9.64
C ASN A 263 -30.77 10.26 8.30
N MET A 264 -30.78 8.94 8.11
CA MET A 264 -30.51 8.28 6.84
C MET A 264 -31.84 8.02 6.10
N MET A 265 -31.87 8.38 4.82
CA MET A 265 -33.02 8.28 3.93
C MET A 265 -32.68 7.50 2.67
N VAL A 266 -33.51 6.52 2.32
CA VAL A 266 -33.40 5.73 1.10
C VAL A 266 -34.67 5.93 0.27
N LEU A 267 -34.83 7.16 -0.23
CA LEU A 267 -36.09 7.63 -0.85
C LEU A 267 -35.92 7.97 -2.34
N PRO A 268 -36.99 7.82 -3.15
CA PRO A 268 -37.14 8.51 -4.43
C PRO A 268 -37.03 10.03 -4.28
N GLU A 269 -36.62 10.70 -5.35
CA GLU A 269 -36.43 12.16 -5.41
C GLU A 269 -37.69 12.95 -4.99
N TYR A 270 -38.85 12.59 -5.54
CA TYR A 270 -40.14 13.24 -5.24
C TYR A 270 -40.56 13.07 -3.76
N ILE A 271 -40.43 11.86 -3.21
CA ILE A 271 -40.75 11.57 -1.80
C ILE A 271 -39.73 12.24 -0.87
N GLY A 272 -38.47 12.31 -1.31
CA GLY A 272 -37.41 13.09 -0.68
C GLY A 272 -37.74 14.58 -0.57
N MET A 273 -38.29 15.18 -1.63
CA MET A 273 -38.77 16.56 -1.61
C MET A 273 -40.01 16.74 -0.73
N TRP A 274 -40.93 15.78 -0.67
CA TRP A 274 -42.00 15.79 0.33
C TRP A 274 -41.45 15.79 1.75
N MET A 275 -40.47 14.92 2.08
CA MET A 275 -39.81 14.92 3.39
C MET A 275 -39.15 16.26 3.71
N MET A 276 -38.37 16.84 2.78
CA MET A 276 -37.76 18.16 2.96
C MET A 276 -38.81 19.24 3.25
N CYS A 277 -39.92 19.23 2.52
CA CYS A 277 -41.05 20.12 2.74
C CYS A 277 -41.64 19.96 4.16
N GLN A 278 -41.89 18.71 4.57
CA GLN A 278 -42.44 18.39 5.89
C GLN A 278 -41.46 18.69 7.05
N TYR A 279 -40.15 18.64 6.81
CA TYR A 279 -39.11 19.08 7.74
C TYR A 279 -39.09 20.61 7.90
N TYR A 280 -39.14 21.36 6.78
CA TYR A 280 -39.18 22.83 6.81
C TYR A 280 -40.42 23.33 7.58
N LEU A 281 -41.60 22.76 7.30
CA LEU A 281 -42.86 23.12 7.97
C LEU A 281 -42.85 22.87 9.50
N ARG A 282 -41.94 22.01 9.97
CA ARG A 282 -41.72 21.70 11.40
C ARG A 282 -40.52 22.43 12.01
N GLY A 283 -39.85 23.31 11.25
CA GLY A 283 -38.67 24.05 11.70
C GLY A 283 -37.41 23.20 11.88
N MET A 284 -37.38 21.98 11.31
CA MET A 284 -36.21 21.10 11.37
C MET A 284 -35.23 21.49 10.28
N LEU A 285 -34.23 22.30 10.64
CA LEU A 285 -33.31 22.94 9.71
C LEU A 285 -31.83 22.59 9.98
N PRO A 286 -30.98 22.60 8.95
CA PRO A 286 -29.54 22.48 9.09
C PRO A 286 -28.94 23.74 9.77
N PRO A 287 -27.94 23.61 10.65
CA PRO A 287 -27.16 22.39 10.92
C PRO A 287 -27.60 21.60 12.16
N ASP A 288 -28.70 21.99 12.82
CA ASP A 288 -29.17 21.36 14.07
C ASP A 288 -29.86 20.00 13.81
N TYR A 289 -30.22 19.75 12.55
CA TYR A 289 -30.59 18.47 11.95
C TYR A 289 -29.69 18.21 10.74
N VAL A 290 -29.30 16.95 10.52
CA VAL A 290 -28.44 16.49 9.44
C VAL A 290 -29.12 15.35 8.68
N TRP A 291 -29.12 15.49 7.37
CA TRP A 291 -29.80 14.61 6.43
C TRP A 291 -28.78 13.87 5.56
N PHE A 292 -28.92 12.55 5.46
CA PHE A 292 -28.12 11.70 4.58
C PHE A 292 -29.01 10.90 3.65
N ILE A 293 -28.59 10.79 2.39
CA ILE A 293 -29.32 10.06 1.35
C ILE A 293 -28.44 8.93 0.79
N ALA A 294 -28.95 7.70 0.82
CA ALA A 294 -28.49 6.62 -0.04
C ALA A 294 -29.56 6.41 -1.12
N ALA A 295 -29.41 7.05 -2.27
CA ALA A 295 -30.45 7.01 -3.30
C ALA A 295 -29.91 7.12 -4.73
N PHE A 296 -30.72 7.73 -5.59
CA PHE A 296 -30.79 7.56 -7.03
C PHE A 296 -30.90 8.95 -7.67
N GLY A 297 -30.31 9.15 -8.85
CA GLY A 297 -30.51 10.36 -9.66
C GLY A 297 -29.91 11.67 -9.09
N ASN A 298 -30.58 12.77 -9.41
CA ASN A 298 -30.21 14.16 -9.17
C ASN A 298 -31.30 14.90 -8.37
N TRP A 299 -31.61 14.38 -7.18
CA TRP A 299 -32.59 14.81 -6.13
C TRP A 299 -32.99 16.30 -5.99
N VAL A 300 -32.24 17.24 -6.57
CA VAL A 300 -32.35 18.69 -6.35
C VAL A 300 -32.44 19.47 -7.66
N ASN A 301 -31.77 18.99 -8.72
CA ASN A 301 -31.63 19.69 -10.00
C ASN A 301 -33.00 19.95 -10.61
N ASN A 302 -33.42 21.22 -10.61
CA ASN A 302 -34.74 21.70 -11.01
C ASN A 302 -35.94 21.16 -10.18
N LEU A 303 -35.83 20.02 -9.50
CA LEU A 303 -36.84 19.45 -8.59
C LEU A 303 -37.26 20.43 -7.49
N THR A 304 -36.32 21.22 -6.95
CA THR A 304 -36.64 22.31 -6.01
C THR A 304 -37.62 23.35 -6.60
N ASN A 305 -37.60 23.58 -7.91
CA ASN A 305 -38.53 24.48 -8.60
C ASN A 305 -39.84 23.78 -9.01
N VAL A 306 -39.75 22.51 -9.42
CA VAL A 306 -40.91 21.69 -9.84
C VAL A 306 -41.84 21.38 -8.65
N MET A 307 -41.26 21.15 -7.47
CA MET A 307 -42.02 20.82 -6.25
C MET A 307 -42.42 22.04 -5.41
N ALA A 308 -41.91 23.24 -5.70
CA ALA A 308 -42.22 24.42 -4.91
C ALA A 308 -43.64 24.93 -5.16
N GLY A 309 -44.47 24.92 -4.12
CA GLY A 309 -45.84 25.44 -4.17
C GLY A 309 -46.87 24.49 -4.81
N THR A 310 -46.55 23.20 -4.96
CA THR A 310 -47.56 22.19 -5.34
C THR A 310 -48.49 21.90 -4.14
N PRO A 311 -49.66 21.28 -4.34
CA PRO A 311 -50.54 20.88 -3.24
C PRO A 311 -49.85 19.94 -2.22
N GLU A 312 -48.90 19.13 -2.67
CA GLU A 312 -48.14 18.17 -1.87
C GLU A 312 -46.95 18.82 -1.15
N CYS A 313 -46.44 19.94 -1.67
CA CYS A 313 -45.41 20.75 -1.03
C CYS A 313 -45.69 22.27 -1.12
N PRO A 314 -46.33 22.87 -0.09
CA PRO A 314 -46.64 24.29 -0.07
C PRO A 314 -45.43 25.21 0.22
N CYS A 315 -44.21 24.68 0.34
CA CYS A 315 -43.00 25.47 0.55
C CYS A 315 -42.51 26.15 -0.74
N THR A 316 -41.87 27.30 -0.61
CA THR A 316 -41.21 27.97 -1.75
C THR A 316 -39.85 27.32 -2.07
N ALA A 317 -39.32 27.58 -3.27
CA ALA A 317 -37.99 27.10 -3.67
C ALA A 317 -36.87 27.57 -2.72
N GLU A 318 -36.96 28.77 -2.14
CA GLU A 318 -36.01 29.27 -1.13
C GLU A 318 -36.11 28.49 0.19
N GLN A 319 -37.33 28.09 0.59
CA GLN A 319 -37.55 27.31 1.81
C GLN A 319 -37.03 25.87 1.66
N LEU A 320 -37.28 25.26 0.49
CA LEU A 320 -36.71 23.95 0.11
C LEU A 320 -35.18 24.00 0.01
N ALA A 321 -34.60 25.07 -0.54
CA ALA A 321 -33.15 25.32 -0.51
C ALA A 321 -32.61 25.39 0.93
N ARG A 322 -33.31 26.13 1.81
CA ARG A 322 -32.90 26.33 3.21
C ARG A 322 -32.86 25.04 4.03
N VAL A 323 -33.85 24.15 3.88
CA VAL A 323 -33.86 22.85 4.59
C VAL A 323 -32.90 21.83 3.98
N SER A 324 -32.62 21.93 2.67
CA SER A 324 -31.68 21.05 1.97
C SER A 324 -30.22 21.51 2.08
N GLY A 325 -29.92 22.66 2.68
CA GLY A 325 -28.54 23.13 2.86
C GLY A 325 -27.69 22.14 3.67
N GLY A 326 -26.50 21.80 3.19
CA GLY A 326 -25.63 20.82 3.85
C GLY A 326 -26.07 19.35 3.73
N LEU A 327 -27.19 19.07 3.04
CA LEU A 327 -27.64 17.72 2.71
C LEU A 327 -26.55 16.92 2.00
N MET A 328 -26.32 15.69 2.45
CA MET A 328 -25.33 14.78 1.86
C MET A 328 -25.99 13.60 1.15
N ILE A 329 -25.46 13.23 -0.01
CA ILE A 329 -25.84 12.03 -0.76
C ILE A 329 -24.62 11.13 -0.96
N SER A 330 -24.78 9.83 -0.74
CA SER A 330 -23.83 8.82 -1.24
C SER A 330 -24.35 8.26 -2.55
N GLY A 331 -23.57 8.45 -3.62
CA GLY A 331 -23.94 8.11 -4.99
C GLY A 331 -22.81 7.42 -5.76
N ARG A 332 -23.13 7.00 -6.98
CA ARG A 332 -22.22 6.29 -7.88
C ARG A 332 -21.38 7.29 -8.69
N SER A 333 -20.27 6.83 -9.30
CA SER A 333 -19.57 7.62 -10.31
C SER A 333 -20.51 7.95 -11.47
N PRO A 334 -20.53 9.20 -11.97
CA PRO A 334 -21.09 9.50 -13.28
C PRO A 334 -20.16 9.02 -14.41
N ILE A 335 -20.54 9.31 -15.66
CA ILE A 335 -19.64 9.29 -16.82
C ILE A 335 -18.42 10.18 -16.56
N GLN A 336 -17.23 9.60 -16.70
CA GLN A 336 -15.96 10.31 -16.57
C GLN A 336 -15.63 11.11 -17.84
N ASN A 337 -15.25 12.37 -17.67
CA ASN A 337 -14.80 13.26 -18.76
C ASN A 337 -13.30 13.56 -18.61
N THR A 338 -12.48 12.50 -18.66
CA THR A 338 -11.03 12.56 -18.46
C THR A 338 -10.26 12.23 -19.73
N ASN A 339 -8.96 12.53 -19.74
CA ASN A 339 -8.04 12.12 -20.82
C ASN A 339 -7.59 10.65 -20.72
N GLU A 340 -8.19 9.87 -19.82
CA GLU A 340 -7.94 8.44 -19.72
C GLU A 340 -8.57 7.68 -20.89
N ILE A 341 -8.17 6.43 -21.07
CA ILE A 341 -8.59 5.57 -22.18
C ILE A 341 -9.43 4.43 -21.61
N HIS A 342 -10.57 4.17 -22.24
CA HIS A 342 -11.42 3.02 -21.94
C HIS A 342 -10.69 1.72 -22.31
N GLY A 343 -10.48 0.85 -21.31
CA GLY A 343 -9.54 -0.26 -21.39
C GLY A 343 -9.90 -1.39 -22.37
N LEU A 344 -11.11 -1.38 -22.96
CA LEU A 344 -11.54 -2.37 -23.95
C LEU A 344 -11.73 -1.77 -25.36
N SER A 345 -12.26 -0.55 -25.48
CA SER A 345 -12.47 0.10 -26.80
C SER A 345 -11.24 0.84 -27.32
N GLY A 346 -10.36 1.29 -26.43
CA GLY A 346 -9.26 2.20 -26.78
C GLY A 346 -9.69 3.66 -26.99
N THR A 347 -10.97 3.98 -26.87
CA THR A 347 -11.51 5.35 -26.98
C THR A 347 -11.27 6.14 -25.69
N ARG A 348 -11.00 7.45 -25.80
CA ARG A 348 -10.83 8.34 -24.64
C ARG A 348 -12.16 8.58 -23.92
N LEU A 349 -12.15 8.64 -22.60
CA LEU A 349 -13.38 8.85 -21.81
C LEU A 349 -14.06 10.20 -22.14
N ALA A 350 -13.27 11.27 -22.28
CA ALA A 350 -13.75 12.57 -22.75
C ALA A 350 -14.38 12.52 -24.16
N ASP A 351 -13.88 11.72 -25.09
CA ASP A 351 -14.42 11.66 -26.46
C ASP A 351 -15.80 10.96 -26.46
N ILE A 352 -15.95 9.90 -25.66
CA ILE A 352 -17.24 9.22 -25.41
C ILE A 352 -18.24 10.15 -24.70
N SER A 353 -17.78 10.89 -23.67
CA SER A 353 -18.60 11.86 -22.94
C SER A 353 -19.11 12.98 -23.86
N ASN A 354 -18.23 13.56 -24.70
CA ASN A 354 -18.58 14.62 -25.64
C ASN A 354 -19.54 14.14 -26.75
N TYR A 355 -19.40 12.90 -27.22
CA TYR A 355 -20.39 12.26 -28.08
C TYR A 355 -21.75 12.20 -27.39
N TYR A 356 -21.80 11.68 -26.15
CA TYR A 356 -23.06 11.52 -25.41
C TYR A 356 -23.78 12.86 -25.16
N ASN A 357 -23.04 13.87 -24.71
CA ASN A 357 -23.54 15.23 -24.48
C ASN A 357 -24.25 15.79 -25.74
N THR A 358 -23.74 15.47 -26.93
CA THR A 358 -24.30 15.88 -28.22
C THR A 358 -25.49 15.00 -28.63
N ALA A 359 -25.33 13.68 -28.55
CA ALA A 359 -26.29 12.70 -29.07
C ALA A 359 -27.56 12.57 -28.20
N CYS A 360 -27.48 12.85 -26.90
CA CYS A 360 -28.63 12.91 -26.00
C CYS A 360 -29.48 14.15 -26.24
N GLN A 361 -28.88 15.35 -26.33
CA GLN A 361 -29.61 16.61 -26.57
C GLN A 361 -30.41 16.59 -27.88
N GLN A 362 -29.87 15.94 -28.92
CA GLN A 362 -30.58 15.73 -30.19
C GLN A 362 -31.77 14.78 -30.07
N PHE A 363 -31.67 13.74 -29.24
CA PHE A 363 -32.76 12.77 -29.06
C PHE A 363 -33.90 13.34 -28.21
N ALA A 364 -33.58 14.15 -27.21
CA ALA A 364 -34.51 14.64 -26.19
C ALA A 364 -35.73 15.44 -26.72
N ASN A 365 -35.81 15.78 -28.00
CA ASN A 365 -36.83 16.63 -28.62
C ASN A 365 -37.02 18.01 -27.93
N GLY A 366 -36.03 18.45 -27.15
CA GLY A 366 -36.14 19.64 -26.28
C GLY A 366 -37.01 19.45 -25.03
N LEU A 367 -37.41 18.22 -24.71
CA LEU A 367 -38.28 17.85 -23.58
C LEU A 367 -37.60 16.95 -22.54
N GLY A 368 -36.69 16.06 -22.98
CA GLY A 368 -35.95 15.17 -22.08
C GLY A 368 -34.75 15.85 -21.40
N ALA A 369 -34.51 15.50 -20.14
CA ALA A 369 -33.21 15.73 -19.50
C ALA A 369 -32.18 14.70 -20.01
N CYS A 370 -30.90 15.00 -19.85
CA CYS A 370 -29.82 14.03 -20.07
C CYS A 370 -29.25 13.60 -18.71
N ASP A 371 -29.40 12.33 -18.36
CA ASP A 371 -28.82 11.76 -17.13
C ASP A 371 -27.44 11.15 -17.40
N TYR A 372 -26.42 11.79 -16.82
CA TYR A 372 -25.01 11.43 -16.92
C TYR A 372 -24.55 10.42 -15.86
N VAL A 373 -25.43 9.98 -14.95
CA VAL A 373 -25.11 9.09 -13.82
C VAL A 373 -25.25 7.61 -14.22
N TRP A 374 -26.25 7.25 -15.04
CA TRP A 374 -26.58 5.85 -15.30
C TRP A 374 -26.04 5.30 -16.62
N THR A 375 -25.99 6.15 -17.65
CA THR A 375 -25.95 5.72 -19.05
C THR A 375 -24.60 5.15 -19.46
N GLY A 376 -23.52 5.54 -18.77
CA GLY A 376 -22.19 4.93 -18.91
C GLY A 376 -22.12 3.47 -18.46
N TYR A 377 -22.98 3.01 -17.54
CA TYR A 377 -22.98 1.61 -17.09
C TYR A 377 -23.49 0.63 -18.18
N PHE A 378 -24.27 1.11 -19.16
CA PHE A 378 -24.64 0.33 -20.35
C PHE A 378 -23.48 0.21 -21.34
N TYR A 379 -22.74 1.30 -21.57
CA TYR A 379 -21.52 1.31 -22.40
C TYR A 379 -20.50 0.31 -21.85
N ASP A 380 -20.17 0.46 -20.55
CA ASP A 380 -19.24 -0.43 -19.86
C ASP A 380 -19.75 -1.88 -19.85
N GLY A 381 -21.06 -2.10 -19.71
CA GLY A 381 -21.66 -3.43 -19.64
C GLY A 381 -21.67 -4.20 -20.97
N LEU A 382 -21.95 -3.53 -22.09
CA LEU A 382 -21.85 -4.15 -23.40
C LEU A 382 -20.40 -4.49 -23.75
N TRP A 383 -19.46 -3.59 -23.45
CA TRP A 383 -18.03 -3.84 -23.63
C TRP A 383 -17.52 -4.98 -22.74
N HIS A 384 -17.91 -5.00 -21.46
CA HIS A 384 -17.59 -6.08 -20.52
C HIS A 384 -18.03 -7.43 -21.07
N LEU A 385 -19.33 -7.57 -21.38
CA LEU A 385 -19.93 -8.79 -21.89
C LEU A 385 -19.30 -9.25 -23.22
N THR A 386 -19.01 -8.31 -24.12
CA THR A 386 -18.30 -8.56 -25.38
C THR A 386 -16.88 -9.08 -25.14
N SER A 387 -16.16 -8.58 -24.13
CA SER A 387 -14.82 -9.07 -23.77
C SER A 387 -14.81 -10.47 -23.17
N LEU A 388 -15.90 -10.92 -22.55
CA LEU A 388 -16.08 -12.29 -22.08
C LEU A 388 -16.32 -13.24 -23.27
N LEU A 389 -17.17 -12.82 -24.21
CA LEU A 389 -17.45 -13.55 -25.44
C LEU A 389 -16.21 -13.64 -26.35
N HIS A 390 -15.36 -12.61 -26.38
CA HIS A 390 -14.05 -12.65 -27.05
C HIS A 390 -13.15 -13.71 -26.43
N THR A 391 -12.95 -13.66 -25.11
CA THR A 391 -12.11 -14.66 -24.41
C THR A 391 -12.62 -16.09 -24.61
N TYR A 392 -13.93 -16.31 -24.57
CA TYR A 392 -14.51 -17.64 -24.75
C TYR A 392 -14.43 -18.14 -26.20
N LEU A 393 -14.89 -17.35 -27.18
CA LEU A 393 -15.01 -17.80 -28.58
C LEU A 393 -13.71 -17.68 -29.37
N ILE A 394 -12.85 -16.71 -29.06
CA ILE A 394 -11.65 -16.39 -29.84
C ILE A 394 -10.39 -16.89 -29.14
N GLU A 395 -10.12 -16.43 -27.91
CA GLU A 395 -8.88 -16.79 -27.19
C GLU A 395 -8.86 -18.26 -26.76
N GLN A 396 -10.01 -18.80 -26.37
CA GLN A 396 -10.19 -20.21 -26.00
C GLN A 396 -10.75 -21.09 -27.13
N ASN A 397 -11.07 -20.51 -28.29
CA ASN A 397 -11.51 -21.22 -29.49
C ASN A 397 -12.74 -22.15 -29.28
N HIS A 398 -13.68 -21.75 -28.42
CA HIS A 398 -14.99 -22.43 -28.30
C HIS A 398 -15.93 -22.03 -29.44
N SER A 399 -16.87 -22.92 -29.78
CA SER A 399 -17.89 -22.65 -30.81
C SER A 399 -19.10 -21.91 -30.25
N LEU A 400 -19.73 -21.07 -31.07
CA LEU A 400 -20.97 -20.35 -30.76
C LEU A 400 -22.12 -21.28 -30.28
N ALA A 401 -22.10 -22.55 -30.69
CA ALA A 401 -23.09 -23.54 -30.29
C ALA A 401 -23.02 -23.90 -28.79
N GLU A 402 -21.85 -23.84 -28.17
CA GLU A 402 -21.60 -24.21 -26.76
C GLU A 402 -22.15 -23.20 -25.75
N LEU A 403 -22.42 -21.96 -26.19
CA LEU A 403 -23.14 -20.96 -25.39
C LEU A 403 -24.55 -21.45 -25.04
N GLY A 404 -25.08 -21.02 -23.90
CA GLY A 404 -26.35 -21.53 -23.35
C GLY A 404 -26.23 -22.92 -22.70
N THR A 405 -25.02 -23.33 -22.31
CA THR A 405 -24.78 -24.51 -21.45
C THR A 405 -24.44 -24.08 -20.02
N SER A 406 -24.63 -24.97 -19.05
CA SER A 406 -24.18 -24.70 -17.67
C SER A 406 -22.67 -24.43 -17.61
N ALA A 407 -21.88 -25.15 -18.42
CA ALA A 407 -20.43 -24.96 -18.52
C ALA A 407 -20.07 -23.58 -19.08
N SER A 408 -20.70 -23.15 -20.20
CA SER A 408 -20.42 -21.83 -20.77
C SER A 408 -20.81 -20.70 -19.81
N ARG A 409 -21.94 -20.81 -19.09
CA ARG A 409 -22.34 -19.79 -18.10
C ARG A 409 -21.35 -19.71 -16.94
N SER A 410 -20.92 -20.84 -16.40
CA SER A 410 -19.90 -20.87 -15.34
C SER A 410 -18.58 -20.27 -15.84
N ALA A 411 -18.11 -20.66 -17.04
CA ALA A 411 -16.87 -20.13 -17.61
C ALA A 411 -16.92 -18.60 -17.81
N LEU A 412 -17.99 -18.08 -18.42
CA LEU A 412 -18.17 -16.64 -18.61
C LEU A 412 -18.30 -15.87 -17.29
N TYR A 413 -18.90 -16.48 -16.26
CA TYR A 413 -18.99 -15.91 -14.91
C TYR A 413 -17.61 -15.84 -14.24
N GLU A 414 -16.82 -16.91 -14.22
CA GLU A 414 -15.47 -16.90 -13.66
C GLU A 414 -14.53 -15.93 -14.42
N MET A 415 -14.68 -15.82 -15.75
CA MET A 415 -14.00 -14.77 -16.54
C MET A 415 -14.41 -13.37 -16.11
N SER A 416 -15.69 -13.15 -15.79
CA SER A 416 -16.24 -11.86 -15.33
C SER A 416 -15.60 -11.41 -14.01
N LEU A 417 -15.34 -12.35 -13.10
CA LEU A 417 -14.61 -12.12 -11.85
C LEU A 417 -13.11 -11.84 -12.04
N GLY A 418 -12.56 -12.13 -13.23
CA GLY A 418 -11.15 -11.93 -13.58
C GLY A 418 -10.84 -10.70 -14.44
N LYS A 419 -11.85 -9.95 -14.93
CA LYS A 419 -11.62 -8.71 -15.70
C LYS A 419 -11.33 -7.55 -14.74
N ASP A 420 -10.32 -6.75 -15.09
CA ASP A 420 -9.90 -5.53 -14.39
C ASP A 420 -9.41 -4.51 -15.43
N TYR A 421 -10.15 -3.41 -15.61
CA TYR A 421 -9.85 -2.38 -16.63
C TYR A 421 -10.46 -1.02 -16.26
N MET A 422 -10.08 0.05 -16.98
CA MET A 422 -10.72 1.37 -16.80
C MET A 422 -11.99 1.48 -17.65
N GLY A 423 -13.15 1.61 -16.99
CA GLY A 423 -14.46 1.88 -17.60
C GLY A 423 -14.73 3.38 -17.77
N LEU A 424 -15.76 3.71 -18.55
CA LEU A 424 -16.33 5.06 -18.67
C LEU A 424 -16.90 5.57 -17.33
N THR A 425 -17.31 4.67 -16.45
CA THR A 425 -17.76 4.97 -15.07
C THR A 425 -16.67 4.71 -14.03
N GLY A 426 -15.39 4.83 -14.42
CA GLY A 426 -14.22 4.49 -13.61
C GLY A 426 -13.86 3.00 -13.68
N ARG A 427 -12.96 2.52 -12.82
CA ARG A 427 -12.45 1.13 -12.86
C ARG A 427 -13.60 0.09 -12.83
N VAL A 428 -13.49 -0.92 -13.69
CA VAL A 428 -14.36 -2.11 -13.72
C VAL A 428 -13.54 -3.28 -13.21
N ARG A 429 -13.87 -3.76 -12.03
CA ARG A 429 -13.34 -4.97 -11.39
C ARG A 429 -14.48 -5.60 -10.60
N GLN A 430 -14.67 -6.91 -10.66
CA GLN A 430 -15.69 -7.60 -9.86
C GLN A 430 -15.06 -8.30 -8.65
N PHE A 431 -15.77 -8.36 -7.52
CA PHE A 431 -15.28 -9.04 -6.33
C PHE A 431 -15.29 -10.56 -6.54
N ASN A 432 -14.11 -11.17 -6.48
CA ASN A 432 -13.88 -12.59 -6.72
C ASN A 432 -13.73 -13.43 -5.43
N SER A 433 -13.75 -12.78 -4.27
CA SER A 433 -13.39 -13.35 -2.97
C SER A 433 -13.96 -12.49 -1.83
N ILE A 434 -13.88 -13.01 -0.60
CA ILE A 434 -14.18 -12.23 0.60
C ILE A 434 -13.12 -11.13 0.77
N GLU A 435 -13.34 -9.94 0.21
CA GLU A 435 -12.53 -8.79 0.59
C GLU A 435 -12.86 -8.40 2.05
N PRO A 436 -11.85 -8.20 2.93
CA PRO A 436 -12.07 -7.89 4.35
C PRO A 436 -12.89 -6.62 4.62
N THR A 437 -12.96 -5.74 3.61
CA THR A 437 -13.68 -4.47 3.55
C THR A 437 -15.15 -4.62 3.13
N THR A 438 -15.55 -5.81 2.67
CA THR A 438 -16.92 -6.16 2.25
C THR A 438 -17.55 -7.06 3.31
N ILE A 439 -18.48 -6.52 4.09
CA ILE A 439 -19.18 -7.30 5.13
C ILE A 439 -20.70 -7.01 5.08
N PRO A 440 -21.55 -8.01 4.80
CA PRO A 440 -21.21 -9.38 4.38
C PRO A 440 -20.38 -9.42 3.08
N PRO A 441 -19.64 -10.53 2.84
CA PRO A 441 -18.76 -10.68 1.70
C PRO A 441 -19.45 -10.38 0.38
N SER A 442 -18.78 -9.61 -0.48
CA SER A 442 -19.23 -9.39 -1.85
C SER A 442 -18.62 -10.42 -2.79
N TYR A 443 -19.45 -10.94 -3.70
CA TYR A 443 -19.04 -11.70 -4.88
C TYR A 443 -19.83 -11.16 -6.06
N GLY A 444 -19.20 -10.99 -7.22
CA GLY A 444 -19.85 -10.61 -8.49
C GLY A 444 -20.49 -9.21 -8.55
N ASP A 445 -20.48 -8.45 -7.45
CA ASP A 445 -20.69 -7.00 -7.49
C ASP A 445 -19.42 -6.33 -8.00
N ARG A 446 -19.55 -5.11 -8.55
CA ARG A 446 -18.40 -4.30 -8.98
C ARG A 446 -17.77 -3.53 -7.83
N ASP A 447 -16.45 -3.54 -7.78
CA ASP A 447 -15.61 -2.57 -7.08
C ASP A 447 -15.67 -1.21 -7.80
N GLY A 448 -16.24 -0.21 -7.14
CA GLY A 448 -16.40 1.11 -7.72
C GLY A 448 -16.46 2.19 -6.64
N VAL A 449 -15.75 3.29 -6.88
CA VAL A 449 -15.69 4.46 -6.00
C VAL A 449 -17.10 4.99 -5.75
N GLN A 450 -17.46 5.16 -4.48
CA GLN A 450 -18.69 5.87 -4.10
C GLN A 450 -18.36 7.33 -3.82
N LEU A 451 -19.09 8.23 -4.44
CA LEU A 451 -18.95 9.67 -4.22
C LEU A 451 -19.94 10.12 -3.16
N ILE A 452 -19.42 10.67 -2.06
CA ILE A 452 -20.20 11.43 -1.10
C ILE A 452 -20.21 12.88 -1.61
N ARG A 453 -21.40 13.44 -1.81
CA ARG A 453 -21.58 14.78 -2.38
C ARG A 453 -22.49 15.61 -1.47
N GLN A 454 -22.30 16.93 -1.45
CA GLN A 454 -23.03 17.84 -0.54
C GLN A 454 -23.56 19.09 -1.26
N ILE A 455 -24.71 19.57 -0.79
CA ILE A 455 -25.30 20.87 -1.18
C ILE A 455 -24.64 21.99 -0.40
N THR A 456 -23.77 22.76 -1.06
CA THR A 456 -22.99 23.86 -0.48
C THR A 456 -23.57 25.25 -0.78
N GLY A 457 -24.83 25.33 -1.25
CA GLY A 457 -25.58 26.58 -1.38
C GLY A 457 -25.32 27.39 -2.66
N GLY A 458 -24.75 26.77 -3.69
CA GLY A 458 -24.62 27.38 -5.02
C GLY A 458 -25.98 27.57 -5.73
N PRO A 459 -26.02 28.34 -6.84
CA PRO A 459 -27.21 28.50 -7.67
C PRO A 459 -27.79 27.12 -8.06
N GLY A 460 -29.08 26.90 -7.84
CA GLY A 460 -29.73 25.62 -8.13
C GLY A 460 -29.53 24.50 -7.08
N ASN A 461 -28.78 24.75 -5.99
CA ASN A 461 -28.48 23.79 -4.93
C ASN A 461 -27.78 22.50 -5.43
N GLU A 462 -26.90 22.64 -6.42
CA GLU A 462 -26.18 21.51 -7.03
C GLU A 462 -25.31 20.75 -6.02
N PHE A 463 -25.19 19.43 -6.21
CA PHE A 463 -24.33 18.56 -5.40
C PHE A 463 -22.86 18.70 -5.83
N THR A 464 -22.00 19.10 -4.89
CA THR A 464 -20.55 19.17 -5.06
C THR A 464 -19.85 17.96 -4.44
N ASP A 465 -18.77 17.46 -5.06
CA ASP A 465 -18.02 16.31 -4.55
C ASP A 465 -17.30 16.66 -3.24
N LEU A 466 -17.69 15.97 -2.17
CA LEU A 466 -17.25 16.22 -0.80
C LEU A 466 -16.20 15.21 -0.33
N ALA A 467 -16.41 13.93 -0.64
CA ALA A 467 -15.48 12.85 -0.33
C ALA A 467 -15.70 11.64 -1.27
N GLN A 468 -14.71 10.75 -1.34
CA GLN A 468 -14.81 9.47 -2.03
C GLN A 468 -14.54 8.31 -1.08
N ARG A 469 -15.34 7.23 -1.16
CA ARG A 469 -15.06 5.96 -0.45
C ARG A 469 -14.37 4.97 -1.39
N SER A 470 -13.31 4.36 -0.88
CA SER A 470 -12.60 3.22 -1.49
C SER A 470 -12.46 2.08 -0.46
N SER A 471 -11.67 1.04 -0.79
CA SER A 471 -11.32 -0.03 0.15
C SER A 471 -10.43 0.43 1.33
N SER A 472 -9.75 1.58 1.22
CA SER A 472 -8.99 2.18 2.35
C SER A 472 -9.82 3.13 3.23
N GLY A 473 -11.14 3.20 3.00
CA GLY A 473 -12.06 4.09 3.71
C GLY A 473 -12.39 5.37 2.93
N ILE A 474 -12.71 6.44 3.65
CA ILE A 474 -13.18 7.72 3.10
C ILE A 474 -12.03 8.72 2.97
N LEU A 475 -11.75 9.17 1.75
CA LEU A 475 -10.87 10.29 1.44
C LEU A 475 -11.73 11.55 1.20
N TRP A 476 -11.50 12.59 1.98
CA TRP A 476 -12.21 13.86 1.85
C TRP A 476 -11.59 14.75 0.76
N LEU A 477 -12.43 15.35 -0.07
CA LEU A 477 -12.04 16.15 -1.26
C LEU A 477 -12.30 17.65 -1.05
N ALA A 478 -13.29 18.00 -0.23
CA ALA A 478 -13.65 19.37 0.13
C ALA A 478 -13.88 19.50 1.64
N ASP A 479 -13.95 20.74 2.13
CA ASP A 479 -14.38 21.04 3.51
C ASP A 479 -15.89 20.83 3.65
N LEU A 480 -16.31 20.25 4.79
CA LEU A 480 -17.69 19.90 5.07
C LEU A 480 -18.49 21.11 5.56
N VAL A 481 -19.60 21.43 4.90
CA VAL A 481 -20.44 22.61 5.19
C VAL A 481 -21.78 22.14 5.76
N TRP A 482 -21.96 22.23 7.09
CA TRP A 482 -23.19 21.75 7.75
C TRP A 482 -24.44 22.55 7.38
N SER A 483 -24.28 23.82 7.03
CA SER A 483 -25.33 24.67 6.47
C SER A 483 -24.67 25.82 5.72
N PRO A 484 -24.99 26.07 4.43
CA PRO A 484 -24.40 27.17 3.66
C PRO A 484 -24.92 28.55 4.09
N TYR A 485 -25.86 28.60 5.04
CA TYR A 485 -26.40 29.81 5.66
C TYR A 485 -25.71 30.14 7.00
N ASP A 486 -24.62 29.46 7.33
CA ASP A 486 -23.84 29.57 8.56
C ASP A 486 -22.32 29.53 8.22
N SER A 487 -21.46 30.02 9.12
CA SER A 487 -20.00 29.91 8.99
C SER A 487 -19.43 28.61 9.56
N ARG A 488 -20.27 27.74 10.14
CA ARG A 488 -19.91 26.42 10.68
C ARG A 488 -19.54 25.39 9.59
N LEU A 489 -18.28 25.44 9.15
CA LEU A 489 -17.61 24.39 8.36
C LEU A 489 -16.68 23.52 9.20
N VAL A 490 -16.34 22.33 8.70
CA VAL A 490 -15.26 21.47 9.22
C VAL A 490 -14.18 21.33 8.14
N PRO A 491 -12.90 21.71 8.41
CA PRO A 491 -11.82 21.52 7.45
C PRO A 491 -11.61 20.03 7.18
N CYS A 492 -11.72 19.61 5.92
CA CYS A 492 -11.55 18.22 5.48
C CYS A 492 -10.80 18.07 4.15
N SER A 493 -10.56 19.17 3.42
CA SER A 493 -9.87 19.23 2.12
C SER A 493 -8.43 18.68 2.09
N THR A 494 -7.84 18.30 3.22
CA THR A 494 -6.53 17.63 3.32
C THR A 494 -6.62 16.09 3.19
N GLY A 495 -7.71 15.54 2.67
CA GLY A 495 -7.96 14.10 2.63
C GLY A 495 -8.64 13.55 3.90
N THR A 496 -8.59 14.28 5.01
CA THR A 496 -9.13 13.90 6.31
C THR A 496 -9.74 15.11 7.03
N CYS A 497 -10.87 14.90 7.72
CA CYS A 497 -11.46 15.95 8.55
C CYS A 497 -10.64 16.24 9.81
N ALA A 498 -10.39 17.52 10.06
CA ALA A 498 -9.79 18.06 11.28
C ALA A 498 -10.79 18.05 12.46
N LEU A 499 -11.26 16.85 12.83
CA LEU A 499 -12.11 16.62 14.00
C LEU A 499 -11.28 16.87 15.26
N GLY A 500 -11.37 18.10 15.79
CA GLY A 500 -10.55 18.54 16.91
C GLY A 500 -10.70 17.65 18.15
N ALA A 501 -9.67 17.61 18.99
CA ALA A 501 -9.51 16.63 20.08
C ALA A 501 -10.67 16.53 21.10
N ALA A 502 -11.61 17.49 21.12
CA ALA A 502 -12.87 17.40 21.86
C ALA A 502 -13.84 16.31 21.34
N TRP A 503 -13.63 15.79 20.13
CA TRP A 503 -14.49 14.78 19.48
C TRP A 503 -13.96 13.34 19.58
N VAL A 504 -12.82 13.12 20.24
CA VAL A 504 -12.31 11.75 20.51
C VAL A 504 -12.65 11.37 21.95
N PRO A 505 -13.56 10.41 22.19
CA PRO A 505 -13.88 9.94 23.53
C PRO A 505 -12.64 9.29 24.17
N SER A 506 -12.22 9.79 25.33
CA SER A 506 -10.99 9.38 26.00
C SER A 506 -11.03 7.95 26.55
N ASP A 507 -12.22 7.35 26.65
CA ASP A 507 -12.44 5.93 26.91
C ASP A 507 -12.05 5.04 25.72
N ARG A 508 -12.19 5.49 24.45
CA ARG A 508 -11.77 4.70 23.27
C ARG A 508 -10.25 4.68 23.07
N ILE A 509 -9.54 5.78 23.40
CA ILE A 509 -8.07 5.82 23.38
C ILE A 509 -7.48 4.73 24.29
N ALA A 510 -8.07 4.54 25.47
CA ALA A 510 -7.65 3.53 26.45
C ALA A 510 -8.01 2.07 26.09
N GLN A 511 -8.73 1.84 24.97
CA GLN A 511 -9.20 0.50 24.56
C GLN A 511 -8.32 -0.18 23.50
N CYS A 512 -7.43 0.54 22.80
CA CYS A 512 -6.59 -0.09 21.79
C CYS A 512 -5.52 -1.00 22.45
N PRO A 513 -5.46 -2.31 22.08
CA PRO A 513 -4.48 -3.24 22.62
C PRO A 513 -3.06 -2.84 22.22
N ALA A 514 -2.07 -3.23 23.03
CA ALA A 514 -0.67 -2.99 22.71
C ALA A 514 -0.30 -3.58 21.34
N GLY A 515 0.45 -2.83 20.56
CA GLY A 515 0.68 -3.06 19.13
C GLY A 515 -0.20 -2.21 18.21
N THR A 516 -1.24 -1.58 18.73
CA THR A 516 -2.17 -0.77 17.95
C THR A 516 -2.38 0.64 18.52
N VAL A 517 -2.72 1.59 17.64
CA VAL A 517 -3.06 2.98 18.00
C VAL A 517 -4.39 3.39 17.39
N PHE A 518 -5.07 4.36 18.00
CA PHE A 518 -6.41 4.78 17.58
C PHE A 518 -6.37 5.69 16.34
N SER A 519 -6.73 5.15 15.17
CA SER A 519 -7.14 5.91 13.99
C SER A 519 -8.62 6.25 14.06
N VAL A 520 -8.95 7.52 13.77
CA VAL A 520 -10.35 8.00 13.67
C VAL A 520 -11.09 7.35 12.49
N GLN A 521 -10.35 6.92 11.46
CA GLN A 521 -10.88 6.32 10.23
C GLN A 521 -11.03 4.80 10.30
N LEU A 522 -10.11 4.11 10.97
CA LEU A 522 -9.98 2.65 10.92
C LEU A 522 -10.07 1.95 12.30
N GLY A 523 -10.26 2.71 13.39
CA GLY A 523 -10.18 2.19 14.75
C GLY A 523 -8.74 1.86 15.15
N CYS A 524 -8.53 0.78 15.90
CA CYS A 524 -7.20 0.42 16.38
C CYS A 524 -6.35 -0.19 15.24
N ILE A 525 -5.47 0.61 14.64
CA ILE A 525 -4.58 0.19 13.55
C ILE A 525 -3.26 -0.35 14.11
N ALA A 526 -2.74 -1.42 13.50
CA ALA A 526 -1.44 -2.00 13.86
C ALA A 526 -0.29 -1.08 13.45
N CYS A 527 0.70 -0.91 14.33
CA CYS A 527 1.94 -0.23 13.98
C CYS A 527 2.71 -1.02 12.92
N GLU A 528 3.33 -0.32 11.97
CA GLU A 528 4.15 -0.93 10.91
C GLU A 528 5.45 -1.54 11.47
N ALA A 529 6.15 -2.35 10.67
CA ALA A 529 7.50 -2.79 11.00
C ALA A 529 8.41 -1.58 11.25
N GLY A 530 9.37 -1.73 12.17
CA GLY A 530 10.17 -0.62 12.72
C GLY A 530 9.46 0.28 13.73
N LYS A 531 8.16 0.06 14.04
CA LYS A 531 7.39 0.88 15.01
C LYS A 531 6.63 0.01 16.02
N TYR A 532 6.37 0.56 17.21
CA TYR A 532 5.65 -0.09 18.30
C TYR A 532 4.63 0.84 18.97
N ALA A 533 3.72 0.25 19.76
CA ALA A 533 2.84 0.99 20.66
C ALA A 533 2.50 0.19 21.92
N ALA A 534 2.72 0.78 23.09
CA ALA A 534 2.13 0.26 24.33
C ALA A 534 0.60 0.50 24.34
N ALA A 535 -0.14 -0.31 25.11
CA ALA A 535 -1.60 -0.16 25.22
C ALA A 535 -2.00 1.27 25.64
N GLY A 536 -2.92 1.89 24.90
CA GLY A 536 -3.34 3.27 25.13
C GLY A 536 -2.39 4.36 24.60
N MET A 537 -1.35 4.03 23.82
CA MET A 537 -0.59 5.04 23.06
C MET A 537 -1.43 5.64 21.92
N LEU A 538 -1.20 6.94 21.66
CA LEU A 538 -1.89 7.70 20.61
C LEU A 538 -1.22 7.59 19.23
N GLU A 539 0.09 7.29 19.19
CA GLU A 539 0.89 7.30 17.97
C GLU A 539 2.01 6.26 18.05
N CYS A 540 2.23 5.54 16.94
CA CYS A 540 3.24 4.49 16.84
C CYS A 540 4.66 5.07 16.91
N GLN A 541 5.39 4.74 17.97
CA GLN A 541 6.76 5.20 18.16
C GLN A 541 7.74 4.34 17.35
N PRO A 542 8.79 4.93 16.74
CA PRO A 542 9.84 4.14 16.11
C PRO A 542 10.65 3.36 17.14
N CYS A 543 11.24 2.23 16.74
CA CYS A 543 12.20 1.50 17.57
C CYS A 543 13.50 2.30 17.75
N ASP A 544 13.92 2.49 19.00
CA ASP A 544 15.20 3.11 19.33
C ASP A 544 16.38 2.29 18.79
N VAL A 545 17.51 2.97 18.54
CA VAL A 545 18.75 2.30 18.09
C VAL A 545 19.17 1.21 19.08
N GLY A 546 19.67 0.09 18.56
CA GLY A 546 19.87 -1.15 19.32
C GLY A 546 18.62 -2.03 19.44
N THR A 547 17.44 -1.54 19.05
CA THR A 547 16.19 -2.33 19.00
C THR A 547 15.58 -2.34 17.59
N PHE A 548 14.66 -3.27 17.33
CA PHE A 548 14.00 -3.45 16.03
C PHE A 548 12.60 -4.06 16.16
N THR A 549 11.81 -4.05 15.09
CA THR A 549 10.68 -4.99 14.94
C THR A 549 10.41 -5.36 13.47
N ASN A 550 10.46 -6.64 13.15
CA ASN A 550 10.27 -7.17 11.79
C ASN A 550 8.81 -7.52 11.46
N VAL A 551 7.89 -7.34 12.40
CA VAL A 551 6.45 -7.59 12.21
C VAL A 551 5.62 -6.40 12.69
N SER A 552 4.48 -6.19 12.03
CA SER A 552 3.50 -5.18 12.41
C SER A 552 2.68 -5.60 13.63
N GLY A 553 2.11 -4.62 14.35
CA GLY A 553 1.25 -4.86 15.50
C GLY A 553 2.01 -5.13 16.80
N MET A 554 3.22 -4.59 16.97
CA MET A 554 4.10 -4.95 18.10
C MET A 554 4.01 -4.02 19.31
N ALA A 555 3.85 -4.64 20.48
CA ALA A 555 3.66 -3.97 21.77
C ALA A 555 4.92 -3.26 22.31
N ALA A 556 6.09 -3.74 21.90
CA ALA A 556 7.41 -3.22 22.20
C ALA A 556 8.40 -3.73 21.14
N CYS A 557 9.50 -3.01 20.94
CA CYS A 557 10.58 -3.47 20.07
C CYS A 557 11.39 -4.60 20.73
N HIS A 558 12.06 -5.40 19.91
CA HIS A 558 12.99 -6.43 20.37
C HIS A 558 14.43 -5.89 20.40
N PRO A 559 15.24 -6.25 21.40
CA PRO A 559 16.64 -5.88 21.46
C PRO A 559 17.45 -6.65 20.40
N CYS A 560 18.46 -6.02 19.80
CA CYS A 560 19.48 -6.75 19.06
C CYS A 560 20.20 -7.72 20.00
N ALA A 561 20.40 -8.96 19.53
CA ALA A 561 21.06 -10.01 20.28
C ALA A 561 22.59 -9.84 20.22
N PRO A 562 23.35 -10.38 21.19
CA PRO A 562 24.82 -10.37 21.12
C PRO A 562 25.31 -10.99 19.79
N GLY A 563 26.19 -10.26 19.11
CA GLY A 563 26.62 -10.55 17.73
C GLY A 563 25.90 -9.75 16.64
N SER A 564 24.79 -9.05 16.95
CA SER A 564 24.12 -8.13 16.03
C SER A 564 23.90 -6.75 16.64
N TYR A 565 23.65 -5.75 15.79
CA TYR A 565 23.51 -4.35 16.16
C TYR A 565 22.48 -3.61 15.29
N ASN A 566 22.01 -2.46 15.76
CA ASN A 566 21.21 -1.54 14.95
C ASN A 566 21.61 -0.08 15.27
N ASN A 567 21.93 0.71 14.25
CA ASN A 567 22.24 2.14 14.34
C ASN A 567 21.21 3.07 13.68
N VAL A 568 20.09 2.53 13.17
CA VAL A 568 19.00 3.25 12.51
C VAL A 568 17.77 3.34 13.42
N LEU A 569 17.24 4.55 13.59
CA LEU A 569 15.97 4.77 14.30
C LEU A 569 14.81 4.20 13.45
N GLY A 570 14.02 3.30 14.03
CA GLY A 570 12.88 2.67 13.38
C GLY A 570 13.22 1.48 12.47
N ALA A 571 14.30 0.73 12.78
CA ALA A 571 14.70 -0.42 11.97
C ALA A 571 13.77 -1.63 12.12
N ASP A 572 13.60 -2.37 11.03
CA ASP A 572 12.86 -3.64 10.95
C ASP A 572 13.75 -4.88 11.19
N GLY A 573 15.07 -4.70 11.38
CA GLY A 573 16.03 -5.76 11.69
C GLY A 573 17.28 -5.25 12.42
N CYS A 574 18.18 -6.18 12.75
CA CYS A 574 19.53 -5.90 13.23
C CYS A 574 20.55 -6.47 12.23
N GLU A 575 21.65 -5.76 11.99
CA GLU A 575 22.77 -6.25 11.19
C GLU A 575 23.68 -7.15 12.02
N GLU A 576 24.19 -8.24 11.44
CA GLU A 576 25.24 -9.05 12.06
C GLU A 576 26.60 -8.32 12.04
N CYS A 577 27.36 -8.41 13.14
CA CYS A 577 28.75 -7.99 13.15
C CYS A 577 29.55 -8.69 12.04
N SER A 578 30.36 -7.93 11.31
CA SER A 578 31.21 -8.43 10.23
C SER A 578 32.42 -9.22 10.77
N GLN A 579 33.10 -9.98 9.90
CA GLN A 579 34.32 -10.70 10.27
C GLN A 579 35.38 -9.75 10.86
N GLY A 580 36.07 -10.19 11.90
CA GLY A 580 36.95 -9.36 12.72
C GLY A 580 36.24 -8.50 13.78
N PHE A 581 34.91 -8.44 13.79
CA PHE A 581 34.13 -7.68 14.76
C PHE A 581 33.19 -8.57 15.59
N PHE A 582 32.84 -8.10 16.78
CA PHE A 582 31.93 -8.77 17.72
C PHE A 582 31.12 -7.75 18.53
N THR A 583 30.04 -8.19 19.17
CA THR A 583 29.46 -7.46 20.31
C THR A 583 28.85 -8.43 21.32
N ASN A 584 29.22 -8.28 22.59
CA ASN A 584 28.75 -9.15 23.68
C ASN A 584 27.55 -8.56 24.45
N GLU A 585 27.05 -7.41 24.02
CA GLU A 585 25.95 -6.68 24.67
C GLU A 585 24.65 -6.84 23.87
N THR A 586 23.53 -6.97 24.58
CA THR A 586 22.19 -6.76 24.01
C THR A 586 21.97 -5.27 23.75
N GLU A 587 21.09 -4.92 22.81
CA GLU A 587 20.78 -3.52 22.46
C GLU A 587 21.97 -2.75 21.87
N SER A 588 22.92 -3.46 21.25
CA SER A 588 24.14 -2.86 20.72
C SER A 588 23.87 -1.96 19.50
N THR A 589 24.53 -0.80 19.47
CA THR A 589 24.42 0.19 18.39
C THR A 589 25.60 0.17 17.41
N GLY A 590 26.54 -0.76 17.60
CA GLY A 590 27.71 -0.99 16.75
C GLY A 590 28.50 -2.22 17.20
N CYS A 591 29.52 -2.60 16.43
CA CYS A 591 30.38 -3.74 16.76
C CYS A 591 31.82 -3.30 17.09
N MET A 592 32.46 -4.02 18.00
CA MET A 592 33.85 -3.80 18.43
C MET A 592 34.82 -4.70 17.67
N GLN A 593 36.03 -4.22 17.38
CA GLN A 593 37.09 -5.05 16.78
C GLN A 593 37.61 -6.09 17.79
N CYS A 594 37.89 -7.31 17.32
CA CYS A 594 38.54 -8.34 18.14
C CYS A 594 39.88 -7.86 18.73
N PRO A 595 40.16 -8.14 20.01
CA PRO A 595 41.44 -7.79 20.63
C PRO A 595 42.59 -8.65 20.10
N ILE A 596 43.82 -8.19 20.35
CA ILE A 596 45.05 -8.94 20.04
C ILE A 596 45.03 -10.30 20.76
N GLY A 597 45.36 -11.36 20.02
CA GLY A 597 45.25 -12.76 20.45
C GLY A 597 43.91 -13.43 20.12
N PHE A 598 42.98 -12.71 19.46
CA PHE A 598 41.64 -13.20 19.12
C PHE A 598 41.24 -12.82 17.68
N TYR A 599 40.34 -13.60 17.08
CA TYR A 599 39.82 -13.44 15.71
C TYR A 599 38.32 -13.72 15.61
N ALA A 600 37.67 -13.32 14.51
CA ALA A 600 36.23 -13.54 14.28
C ALA A 600 35.93 -13.97 12.82
N ALA A 601 36.04 -15.29 12.59
CA ALA A 601 35.93 -15.92 11.26
C ALA A 601 34.51 -16.01 10.68
N GLN A 602 33.50 -15.74 11.50
CA GLN A 602 32.09 -15.76 11.10
C GLN A 602 31.44 -14.42 11.44
N LYS A 603 30.38 -14.07 10.70
CA LYS A 603 29.50 -12.97 11.10
C LYS A 603 28.70 -13.35 12.34
N GLY A 604 28.11 -12.37 13.01
CA GLY A 604 27.17 -12.63 14.11
C GLY A 604 27.83 -13.10 15.41
N LEU A 605 29.15 -12.94 15.56
CA LEU A 605 29.87 -13.43 16.74
C LEU A 605 29.63 -12.54 17.97
N ALA A 606 29.06 -13.15 19.02
CA ALA A 606 28.91 -12.51 20.34
C ALA A 606 30.24 -12.33 21.09
N THR A 607 31.24 -13.15 20.77
CA THR A 607 32.59 -13.11 21.35
C THR A 607 33.62 -13.60 20.31
N CYS A 608 34.81 -13.02 20.29
CA CYS A 608 35.89 -13.49 19.42
C CYS A 608 36.50 -14.82 19.88
N THR A 609 36.97 -15.62 18.93
CA THR A 609 37.70 -16.88 19.17
C THR A 609 39.15 -16.59 19.52
N ALA A 610 39.70 -17.27 20.53
CA ALA A 610 41.12 -17.14 20.89
C ALA A 610 42.03 -17.86 19.89
N CYS A 611 43.23 -17.33 19.65
CA CYS A 611 44.27 -18.03 18.90
C CYS A 611 44.68 -19.36 19.56
N PRO A 612 45.15 -20.36 18.78
CA PRO A 612 45.72 -21.59 19.33
C PRO A 612 46.92 -21.33 20.28
N PRO A 613 47.20 -22.21 21.25
CA PRO A 613 48.28 -22.02 22.21
C PRO A 613 49.65 -21.72 21.56
N GLY A 614 50.27 -20.61 21.97
CA GLY A 614 51.56 -20.14 21.44
C GLY A 614 51.46 -19.21 20.23
N LEU A 615 50.27 -18.98 19.66
CA LEU A 615 50.03 -18.06 18.56
C LEU A 615 49.28 -16.79 19.02
N THR A 616 49.44 -15.68 18.30
CA THR A 616 48.70 -14.44 18.54
C THR A 616 48.48 -13.65 17.25
N THR A 617 47.52 -12.72 17.25
CA THR A 617 47.33 -11.75 16.16
C THR A 617 48.18 -10.50 16.41
N PHE A 618 48.75 -9.91 15.35
CA PHE A 618 49.56 -8.68 15.47
C PHE A 618 48.75 -7.38 15.32
N SER A 619 47.47 -7.48 14.96
CA SER A 619 46.52 -6.38 14.81
C SER A 619 45.19 -6.68 15.50
N ARG A 620 44.40 -5.64 15.77
CA ARG A 620 42.99 -5.79 16.16
C ARG A 620 42.14 -6.10 14.94
N GLY A 621 41.03 -6.80 15.16
CA GLY A 621 40.05 -7.11 14.13
C GLY A 621 40.50 -8.21 13.16
N ALA A 622 41.28 -9.18 13.63
CA ALA A 622 41.73 -10.31 12.83
C ALA A 622 40.54 -11.13 12.31
N LEU A 623 40.54 -11.43 11.01
CA LEU A 623 39.43 -12.09 10.35
C LEU A 623 39.37 -13.57 10.69
N ASP A 624 40.49 -14.29 10.64
CA ASP A 624 40.53 -15.76 10.72
C ASP A 624 41.71 -16.29 11.56
N SER A 625 41.87 -17.61 11.59
CA SER A 625 42.95 -18.31 12.29
C SER A 625 44.33 -18.10 11.68
N ASP A 626 44.42 -17.71 10.41
CA ASP A 626 45.70 -17.64 9.67
C ASP A 626 46.43 -16.33 10.00
N ALA A 627 45.69 -15.36 10.56
CA ALA A 627 46.23 -14.20 11.27
C ALA A 627 46.87 -14.54 12.64
N CYS A 628 46.70 -15.75 13.19
CA CYS A 628 47.36 -16.18 14.43
C CYS A 628 48.78 -16.70 14.14
N GLN A 629 49.80 -15.90 14.48
CA GLN A 629 51.21 -16.16 14.17
C GLN A 629 52.06 -16.40 15.41
N CYS A 630 53.18 -17.11 15.25
CA CYS A 630 54.09 -17.46 16.33
C CYS A 630 54.98 -16.27 16.76
N GLN A 631 55.24 -16.11 18.06
CA GLN A 631 56.14 -15.09 18.60
C GLN A 631 57.60 -15.54 18.75
N GLY A 632 57.94 -16.75 18.29
CA GLY A 632 59.27 -17.36 18.33
C GLY A 632 59.53 -18.16 17.06
N GLU A 633 60.25 -19.28 17.16
CA GLU A 633 60.49 -20.17 16.02
C GLU A 633 59.51 -21.35 15.99
N LEU A 634 59.24 -21.86 14.78
CA LEU A 634 58.36 -23.00 14.53
C LEU A 634 59.18 -24.28 14.42
N TYR A 635 59.10 -25.15 15.44
CA TYR A 635 59.74 -26.46 15.43
C TYR A 635 58.70 -27.58 15.43
N GLN A 636 58.73 -28.44 14.41
CA GLN A 636 57.78 -29.56 14.22
C GLN A 636 56.29 -29.16 14.35
N GLY A 637 55.95 -27.91 13.99
CA GLY A 637 54.58 -27.37 14.08
C GLY A 637 54.19 -26.78 15.44
N GLN A 638 55.10 -26.75 16.43
CA GLN A 638 54.89 -26.05 17.70
C GLN A 638 55.72 -24.75 17.74
N CYS A 639 55.12 -23.69 18.31
CA CYS A 639 55.80 -22.41 18.52
C CYS A 639 56.68 -22.48 19.78
N VAL A 640 57.99 -22.29 19.62
CA VAL A 640 58.98 -22.37 20.70
C VAL A 640 59.60 -20.99 20.93
N VAL A 641 59.67 -20.58 22.20
CA VAL A 641 60.29 -19.31 22.64
C VAL A 641 61.37 -19.63 23.67
N CYS A 642 62.63 -19.36 23.32
CA CYS A 642 63.75 -19.54 24.25
C CYS A 642 63.81 -18.41 25.29
N SER A 643 64.32 -18.72 26.48
CA SER A 643 64.34 -17.83 27.64
C SER A 643 65.75 -17.47 28.06
N GLY A 644 65.99 -16.21 28.40
CA GLY A 644 67.30 -15.69 28.80
C GLY A 644 68.32 -15.71 27.65
N ASN A 645 69.62 -15.76 28.00
CA ASN A 645 70.75 -15.75 27.06
C ASN A 645 70.95 -17.10 26.34
N THR A 646 69.89 -17.60 25.68
CA THR A 646 69.87 -18.84 24.90
C THR A 646 69.29 -18.58 23.52
N ARG A 647 69.85 -19.24 22.50
CA ARG A 647 69.33 -19.25 21.12
C ARG A 647 68.74 -20.62 20.79
N TYR A 648 67.81 -20.67 19.83
CA TYR A 648 67.32 -21.95 19.33
C TYR A 648 68.27 -22.52 18.29
N GLU A 649 68.68 -23.78 18.45
CA GLU A 649 69.52 -24.47 17.46
C GLU A 649 69.32 -25.99 17.56
N ALA A 650 69.28 -26.67 16.41
CA ALA A 650 69.23 -28.14 16.29
C ALA A 650 68.14 -28.87 17.12
N GLY A 651 67.07 -28.17 17.51
CA GLY A 651 65.96 -28.73 18.30
C GLY A 651 65.91 -28.30 19.78
N ALA A 652 66.88 -27.52 20.28
CA ALA A 652 66.96 -27.10 21.67
C ALA A 652 67.32 -25.61 21.84
N CYS A 653 66.97 -25.03 23.00
CA CYS A 653 67.51 -23.74 23.41
C CYS A 653 68.91 -23.96 24.02
N ILE A 654 69.96 -23.54 23.30
CA ILE A 654 71.35 -23.65 23.73
C ILE A 654 71.89 -22.31 24.27
N PRO A 655 72.80 -22.30 25.26
CA PRO A 655 73.48 -21.07 25.68
C PRO A 655 74.25 -20.42 24.53
N CYS A 656 74.25 -19.09 24.45
CA CYS A 656 75.12 -18.40 23.50
C CYS A 656 76.61 -18.42 23.94
N LEU A 657 77.50 -18.25 22.96
CA LEU A 657 78.96 -18.34 23.14
C LEU A 657 79.52 -17.16 23.96
N GLU A 658 80.67 -17.37 24.60
CA GLU A 658 81.39 -16.31 25.33
C GLU A 658 81.73 -15.13 24.39
N GLY A 659 81.44 -13.91 24.83
CA GLY A 659 81.55 -12.70 24.01
C GLY A 659 80.29 -12.36 23.21
N LEU A 660 79.22 -13.15 23.30
CA LEU A 660 77.90 -12.86 22.71
C LEU A 660 76.77 -12.83 23.74
N THR A 661 75.76 -12.01 23.45
CA THR A 661 74.48 -11.94 24.17
C THR A 661 73.34 -12.14 23.17
N CYS A 662 72.37 -12.99 23.53
CA CYS A 662 71.33 -13.50 22.65
C CYS A 662 69.99 -13.62 23.41
N ASP A 663 69.23 -12.53 23.53
CA ASP A 663 67.92 -12.57 24.21
C ASP A 663 66.90 -13.42 23.41
N GLY A 664 66.65 -14.64 23.89
CA GLY A 664 65.73 -15.60 23.28
C GLY A 664 66.06 -15.96 21.83
N GLY A 665 67.32 -15.77 21.40
CA GLY A 665 67.79 -16.03 20.03
C GLY A 665 67.44 -14.97 18.98
N ARG A 666 66.82 -13.83 19.33
CA ARG A 666 66.29 -12.86 18.36
C ARG A 666 67.35 -11.96 17.71
N THR A 667 68.39 -11.59 18.44
CA THR A 667 69.48 -10.72 17.99
C THR A 667 70.77 -11.11 18.70
N ALA A 668 71.89 -11.13 17.98
CA ALA A 668 73.22 -11.35 18.53
C ALA A 668 73.89 -9.99 18.81
N GLU A 669 74.21 -9.71 20.07
CA GLU A 669 74.93 -8.49 20.49
C GLU A 669 76.30 -8.87 21.05
N VAL A 670 77.35 -8.30 20.45
CA VAL A 670 78.75 -8.64 20.70
C VAL A 670 79.29 -7.84 21.89
N GLN A 671 79.99 -8.50 22.80
CA GLN A 671 80.56 -7.84 23.98
C GLN A 671 81.92 -7.18 23.65
N PRO A 672 82.28 -6.06 24.32
CA PRO A 672 83.53 -5.34 24.04
C PRO A 672 84.77 -6.24 24.08
N GLY A 673 85.66 -6.09 23.10
CA GLY A 673 86.84 -6.94 22.92
C GLY A 673 86.65 -8.18 22.05
N PHE A 674 85.41 -8.46 21.64
CA PHE A 674 85.06 -9.53 20.69
C PHE A 674 84.46 -8.95 19.41
N PHE A 675 84.42 -9.76 18.35
CA PHE A 675 83.89 -9.44 17.03
C PHE A 675 83.14 -10.66 16.46
N THR A 676 82.03 -10.43 15.76
CA THR A 676 81.36 -11.43 14.90
C THR A 676 81.10 -10.81 13.53
N ASP A 677 80.97 -11.62 12.48
CA ASP A 677 80.71 -11.13 11.11
C ASP A 677 79.19 -10.99 10.87
N THR A 678 78.74 -10.06 10.03
CA THR A 678 77.29 -9.91 9.75
C THR A 678 76.68 -11.09 8.98
N ALA A 679 77.49 -11.83 8.21
CA ALA A 679 77.06 -13.07 7.54
C ALA A 679 77.17 -14.31 8.46
N ALA A 680 77.95 -14.22 9.54
CA ALA A 680 78.10 -15.26 10.56
C ALA A 680 78.03 -14.63 11.98
N PRO A 681 76.88 -14.08 12.38
CA PRO A 681 76.75 -13.25 13.59
C PRO A 681 76.94 -14.02 14.90
N PHE A 682 77.04 -15.35 14.80
CA PHE A 682 77.22 -16.29 15.89
C PHE A 682 78.65 -16.86 16.00
N ASP A 683 79.55 -16.56 15.05
CA ASP A 683 80.95 -16.97 15.08
C ASP A 683 81.79 -15.88 15.78
N VAL A 684 82.30 -16.18 16.97
CA VAL A 684 82.96 -15.19 17.84
C VAL A 684 84.47 -15.24 17.75
N TYR A 685 85.06 -14.10 17.41
CA TYR A 685 86.50 -13.87 17.37
C TYR A 685 86.91 -12.90 18.49
N ARG A 686 88.09 -13.09 19.08
CA ARG A 686 88.65 -12.19 20.10
C ARG A 686 89.71 -11.29 19.50
N CYS A 687 89.65 -10.00 19.79
CA CYS A 687 90.48 -9.00 19.12
C CYS A 687 91.81 -8.73 19.84
N LEU A 688 92.86 -8.45 19.07
CA LEU A 688 94.21 -8.17 19.57
C LEU A 688 94.83 -6.99 18.79
N PRO A 689 95.06 -5.82 19.42
CA PRO A 689 94.68 -5.46 20.79
C PRO A 689 93.15 -5.41 20.97
N VAL A 690 92.70 -5.67 22.20
CA VAL A 690 91.28 -5.82 22.58
C VAL A 690 90.46 -4.57 22.21
N GLU A 691 91.05 -3.39 22.38
CA GLU A 691 90.49 -2.07 22.06
C GLU A 691 90.12 -1.89 20.58
N SER A 692 90.53 -2.78 19.68
CA SER A 692 90.16 -2.74 18.25
C SER A 692 88.67 -3.04 17.99
N CYS A 693 87.97 -3.63 18.96
CA CYS A 693 86.59 -4.12 18.83
C CYS A 693 85.72 -3.57 19.97
N PRO A 694 84.80 -2.62 19.68
CA PRO A 694 84.03 -1.93 20.71
C PRO A 694 82.91 -2.79 21.31
N GLY A 695 82.54 -3.91 20.68
CA GLY A 695 81.26 -4.59 20.91
C GLY A 695 80.12 -3.90 20.15
N GLY A 696 78.88 -4.27 20.47
CA GLY A 696 77.68 -3.81 19.77
C GLY A 696 77.21 -4.80 18.68
N PRO A 697 76.59 -4.30 17.59
CA PRO A 697 76.16 -5.15 16.48
C PRO A 697 77.31 -5.94 15.80
N PRO A 698 77.01 -7.10 15.17
CA PRO A 698 77.96 -7.81 14.32
C PRO A 698 78.58 -6.91 13.24
N GLY A 699 79.86 -7.10 12.97
CA GLY A 699 80.62 -6.37 11.96
C GLY A 699 81.29 -5.06 12.40
N GLU A 700 81.08 -4.58 13.63
CA GLU A 700 81.65 -3.29 14.06
C GLU A 700 83.13 -3.37 14.52
N CYS A 701 83.94 -2.43 14.02
CA CYS A 701 85.37 -2.29 14.32
C CYS A 701 85.71 -0.83 14.72
N ALA A 702 86.57 -0.63 15.71
CA ALA A 702 86.97 0.70 16.16
C ALA A 702 88.03 1.35 15.24
N GLY A 703 88.04 2.68 15.14
CA GLY A 703 89.17 3.45 14.59
C GLY A 703 89.49 3.19 13.10
N GLY A 704 88.49 2.99 12.25
CA GLY A 704 88.69 2.77 10.80
C GLY A 704 89.28 1.40 10.44
N ARG A 705 89.24 0.46 11.38
CA ARG A 705 89.68 -0.93 11.19
C ARG A 705 88.63 -1.75 10.47
N VAL A 706 89.07 -2.81 9.78
CA VAL A 706 88.24 -3.69 8.93
C VAL A 706 88.81 -5.12 8.91
N GLY A 707 88.01 -6.07 8.41
CA GLY A 707 88.37 -7.49 8.33
C GLY A 707 88.39 -8.16 9.70
N ILE A 708 88.56 -9.49 9.73
CA ILE A 708 88.49 -10.28 10.97
C ILE A 708 89.90 -10.49 11.55
N PRO A 709 90.17 -10.24 12.86
CA PRO A 709 89.35 -9.60 13.89
C PRO A 709 89.77 -8.13 14.10
N CYS A 710 89.30 -7.22 13.25
CA CYS A 710 89.61 -5.78 13.21
C CYS A 710 91.12 -5.43 13.21
N THR A 711 91.98 -6.33 12.73
CA THR A 711 93.44 -6.13 12.72
C THR A 711 93.92 -5.27 11.55
N GLN A 712 93.19 -5.25 10.44
CA GLN A 712 93.53 -4.48 9.24
C GLN A 712 92.94 -3.06 9.36
N CYS A 713 93.60 -2.07 8.76
CA CYS A 713 93.04 -0.72 8.62
C CYS A 713 92.56 -0.50 7.17
N CYS A 714 91.45 0.23 7.01
CA CYS A 714 90.86 0.56 5.71
C CYS A 714 91.89 1.14 4.72
N ARG A 715 91.96 0.60 3.50
CA ARG A 715 92.96 1.01 2.48
C ARG A 715 92.89 2.47 2.04
N HIS A 716 91.76 3.15 2.24
CA HIS A 716 91.53 4.54 1.81
C HIS A 716 91.36 5.52 2.98
N CYS A 717 91.60 5.09 4.23
CA CYS A 717 91.25 5.85 5.44
C CYS A 717 92.49 6.42 6.18
N TRP A 718 93.48 6.96 5.46
CA TRP A 718 94.71 7.51 6.02
C TRP A 718 95.10 8.84 5.35
N HIS A 719 95.75 9.74 6.11
CA HIS A 719 96.34 10.97 5.57
C HIS A 719 97.84 11.04 5.85
N ARG A 720 98.61 11.73 4.98
CA ARG A 720 100.05 11.92 5.13
C ARG A 720 100.32 13.26 5.83
N PHE A 721 100.87 13.23 7.02
CA PHE A 721 101.04 14.42 7.87
C PHE A 721 102.40 15.08 7.68
N HIS A 722 102.44 16.41 7.48
CA HIS A 722 103.68 17.19 7.54
C HIS A 722 103.46 18.61 8.06
N SER A 723 104.33 19.05 8.98
CA SER A 723 104.50 20.45 9.41
C SER A 723 103.24 21.31 9.61
N GLY A 724 102.23 20.80 10.32
CA GLY A 724 101.22 21.62 11.01
C GLY A 724 99.96 22.01 10.24
N THR A 725 99.84 21.69 8.95
CA THR A 725 98.62 21.98 8.16
C THR A 725 98.21 20.77 7.33
N LEU A 726 96.94 20.38 7.39
CA LEU A 726 96.37 19.40 6.46
C LEU A 726 96.14 20.07 5.10
N LEU A 727 96.77 19.52 4.06
CA LEU A 727 96.49 19.89 2.66
C LEU A 727 95.32 19.05 2.13
N HIS A 728 94.36 19.73 1.50
CA HIS A 728 93.38 19.11 0.62
C HIS A 728 93.95 19.14 -0.80
N ASP A 729 94.28 17.98 -1.36
CA ASP A 729 94.56 17.80 -2.78
C ASP A 729 93.50 16.87 -3.39
N GLU A 730 92.86 17.33 -4.46
CA GLU A 730 92.11 16.50 -5.41
C GLU A 730 92.95 16.39 -6.69
N HIS A 731 93.35 15.18 -7.10
CA HIS A 731 93.19 14.65 -8.47
C HIS A 731 93.83 13.26 -8.67
N GLU A 732 93.67 12.72 -9.87
CA GLU A 732 93.74 11.31 -10.26
C GLU A 732 95.15 10.79 -10.66
N ALA A 733 95.15 9.48 -10.95
CA ALA A 733 95.96 8.76 -11.95
C ALA A 733 97.19 7.93 -11.50
N ASP A 734 97.12 6.66 -11.92
CA ASP A 734 98.12 5.60 -12.11
C ASP A 734 99.59 5.77 -11.68
N GLY A 735 100.14 4.63 -11.20
CA GLY A 735 101.34 4.09 -11.85
C GLY A 735 102.64 3.96 -11.04
N GLN A 736 102.77 2.84 -10.30
CA GLN A 736 104.03 2.27 -9.80
C GLN A 736 104.82 3.08 -8.73
N GLY A 737 105.76 2.41 -8.05
CA GLY A 737 106.78 3.05 -7.21
C GLY A 737 106.80 2.59 -5.75
N TYR A 738 107.61 1.57 -5.42
CA TYR A 738 108.12 1.41 -4.06
C TYR A 738 109.15 2.52 -3.78
N HIS A 739 108.98 3.33 -2.73
CA HIS A 739 109.82 3.23 -1.52
C HIS A 739 109.56 4.31 -0.44
N ASN A 740 109.85 3.89 0.80
CA ASN A 740 110.30 4.68 1.95
C ASN A 740 109.31 5.55 2.77
N VAL A 741 108.93 4.94 3.91
CA VAL A 741 108.95 5.50 5.27
C VAL A 741 108.31 6.89 5.49
N GLY A 742 107.04 6.84 5.86
CA GLY A 742 106.45 7.71 6.89
C GLY A 742 105.61 6.83 7.83
N HIS A 743 105.50 7.16 9.12
CA HIS A 743 104.63 6.40 10.02
C HIS A 743 103.16 6.62 9.63
N LEU A 744 102.46 5.54 9.28
CA LEU A 744 101.02 5.53 9.04
C LEU A 744 100.29 5.35 10.38
N VAL A 745 99.37 6.26 10.69
CA VAL A 745 98.51 6.21 11.89
C VAL A 745 97.06 6.30 11.44
N CYS A 746 96.23 5.33 11.83
CA CYS A 746 94.80 5.36 11.53
C CYS A 746 94.13 6.47 12.36
N PRO A 747 93.32 7.37 11.77
CA PRO A 747 92.78 8.53 12.49
C PRO A 747 91.90 8.10 13.67
N GLY A 748 92.23 8.59 14.86
CA GLY A 748 91.48 8.36 16.08
C GLY A 748 91.56 9.58 17.00
N HIS A 749 90.39 10.10 17.40
CA HIS A 749 90.19 11.31 18.21
C HIS A 749 90.83 12.60 17.67
N ASP A 750 90.00 13.46 17.06
CA ASP A 750 89.71 14.75 17.69
C ASP A 750 88.43 15.43 17.19
N ASN A 751 87.90 16.39 17.98
CA ASN A 751 86.88 17.39 17.63
C ASN A 751 85.50 16.92 17.08
N GLN A 752 84.56 16.63 17.98
CA GLN A 752 83.12 16.77 17.68
C GLN A 752 82.66 18.24 17.81
N HIS A 753 82.62 19.01 16.72
CA HIS A 753 81.73 20.17 16.58
C HIS A 753 81.57 20.58 15.09
N ALA A 754 80.44 21.24 14.78
CA ALA A 754 80.12 21.90 13.50
C ALA A 754 79.81 21.03 12.24
N ALA A 755 78.52 20.66 12.14
CA ALA A 755 77.62 21.05 11.04
C ALA A 755 77.68 20.43 9.61
N LYS A 756 76.58 19.69 9.31
CA LYS A 756 75.73 19.75 8.08
C LYS A 756 76.23 19.13 6.75
N ARG A 757 75.22 18.75 5.91
CA ARG A 757 75.28 18.41 4.46
C ARG A 757 76.03 17.09 4.13
N TRP A 758 75.94 16.43 2.95
CA TRP A 758 75.01 16.39 1.77
C TRP A 758 75.41 15.15 0.89
N ASP A 759 74.71 14.63 -0.14
CA ASP A 759 73.34 14.72 -0.72
C ASP A 759 73.22 13.70 -1.91
N ARG A 760 72.01 13.41 -2.41
CA ARG A 760 71.67 12.80 -3.74
C ARG A 760 71.91 11.30 -4.04
N GLY A 761 70.83 10.63 -4.42
CA GLY A 761 70.62 10.11 -5.80
C GLY A 761 69.48 10.93 -6.45
N LEU A 762 69.41 11.28 -7.75
CA LEU A 762 69.56 10.50 -9.00
C LEU A 762 68.40 9.49 -9.15
N HIS A 763 67.51 9.49 -10.17
CA HIS A 763 67.30 10.29 -11.41
C HIS A 763 65.77 10.45 -11.67
N LEU A 764 65.22 11.43 -12.41
CA LEU A 764 65.07 11.56 -13.88
C LEU A 764 64.60 10.28 -14.64
N VAL A 765 63.70 10.29 -15.65
CA VAL A 765 62.65 11.26 -16.07
C VAL A 765 61.71 10.68 -17.18
N GLN A 766 60.46 11.17 -17.28
CA GLN A 766 59.54 11.25 -18.46
C GLN A 766 59.10 10.06 -19.37
N LEU A 767 57.76 9.99 -19.53
CA LEU A 767 56.94 10.00 -20.79
C LEU A 767 56.68 8.76 -21.69
N ALA A 768 55.54 8.91 -22.41
CA ALA A 768 55.13 8.35 -23.71
C ALA A 768 54.52 6.93 -23.75
N VAL A 769 53.49 6.63 -24.57
CA VAL A 769 52.59 7.49 -25.41
C VAL A 769 51.26 6.78 -25.73
N GLY A 770 50.17 7.57 -25.86
CA GLY A 770 49.05 7.31 -26.80
C GLY A 770 47.89 6.38 -26.36
N ALA A 771 46.72 6.45 -27.00
CA ALA A 771 46.20 7.49 -27.92
C ALA A 771 44.68 7.35 -28.17
N SER A 772 44.00 8.47 -28.48
CA SER A 772 42.66 8.58 -29.16
C SER A 772 41.43 7.91 -28.50
N MET A 773 40.20 8.43 -28.60
CA MET A 773 39.66 9.67 -29.22
C MET A 773 38.31 10.06 -28.58
N ASP A 774 38.00 11.37 -28.52
CA ASP A 774 36.79 12.09 -29.01
C ASP A 774 35.39 11.41 -28.97
N VAL A 775 34.23 12.09 -28.84
CA VAL A 775 33.73 13.50 -28.97
C VAL A 775 32.30 13.50 -28.34
N ARG A 776 31.63 14.50 -27.70
CA ARG A 776 31.78 15.95 -27.33
C ARG A 776 30.86 16.23 -26.10
N SER A 777 30.72 17.40 -25.42
CA SER A 777 30.64 18.86 -25.75
C SER A 777 29.29 19.31 -26.38
N ASP A 778 28.65 20.44 -26.05
CA ASP A 778 28.94 21.63 -25.18
C ASP A 778 27.67 21.96 -24.31
N GLU A 779 27.65 22.69 -23.18
CA GLU A 779 28.11 24.07 -22.80
C GLU A 779 27.40 25.24 -23.55
N PRO A 780 27.35 26.52 -23.07
CA PRO A 780 27.67 27.12 -21.75
C PRO A 780 26.77 28.32 -21.26
N PHE A 781 27.15 28.97 -20.12
CA PHE A 781 26.88 30.38 -19.69
C PHE A 781 25.45 30.84 -19.23
N HIS A 782 25.21 31.92 -18.44
CA HIS A 782 26.08 32.93 -17.75
C HIS A 782 25.36 33.64 -16.54
N VAL A 783 26.09 33.92 -15.44
CA VAL A 783 26.06 35.14 -14.53
C VAL A 783 24.78 35.56 -13.74
N GLY A 784 24.98 36.09 -12.51
CA GLY A 784 23.97 36.66 -11.57
C GLY A 784 23.73 38.19 -11.69
N PRO A 785 23.65 39.03 -10.62
CA PRO A 785 24.05 38.82 -9.20
C PRO A 785 23.16 39.50 -8.09
N ALA A 786 23.69 39.55 -6.84
CA ALA A 786 23.44 40.55 -5.77
C ALA A 786 22.13 40.50 -4.91
N SER A 787 22.10 40.95 -3.63
CA SER A 787 23.17 41.09 -2.61
C SER A 787 22.63 41.36 -1.16
N SER A 788 23.53 41.23 -0.16
CA SER A 788 23.48 41.73 1.24
C SER A 788 22.74 40.90 2.33
N GLY A 789 23.23 40.80 3.58
CA GLY A 789 24.55 41.23 4.06
C GLY A 789 24.88 41.01 5.57
N LEU A 790 25.92 40.22 5.84
CA LEU A 790 26.87 40.25 6.99
C LEU A 790 26.40 40.44 8.46
N ARG A 791 26.87 39.55 9.36
CA ARG A 791 28.09 39.77 10.18
C ARG A 791 28.61 38.48 10.86
N LEU A 792 29.90 38.46 11.19
CA LEU A 792 30.67 37.32 11.72
C LEU A 792 31.32 37.65 13.08
N ARG A 793 31.52 36.65 13.97
CA ARG A 793 32.67 36.60 14.91
C ARG A 793 33.01 35.22 15.51
N VAL A 794 33.74 34.43 14.73
CA VAL A 794 35.06 33.80 15.03
C VAL A 794 35.68 34.30 16.38
N GLN A 795 36.26 33.51 17.32
CA GLN A 795 37.01 32.23 17.24
C GLN A 795 37.25 31.48 18.59
N PHE A 796 37.71 30.22 18.47
CA PHE A 796 38.62 29.45 19.36
C PHE A 796 38.19 28.91 20.74
N ALA A 797 38.98 27.95 21.23
CA ALA A 797 38.75 27.07 22.37
C ALA A 797 40.02 26.89 23.24
N SER A 798 39.88 26.38 24.47
CA SER A 798 40.72 25.32 25.07
C SER A 798 40.45 25.12 26.58
N CYS A 799 40.89 23.97 27.11
CA CYS A 799 40.52 23.43 28.43
C CYS A 799 41.15 24.15 29.64
N ARG A 800 40.48 24.06 30.81
CA ARG A 800 41.08 23.54 32.06
C ARG A 800 40.05 23.15 33.15
N ILE A 801 40.53 22.30 34.06
CA ILE A 801 39.89 21.61 35.20
C ILE A 801 40.91 21.71 36.37
N PRO A 802 40.62 21.53 37.69
CA PRO A 802 39.36 21.60 38.48
C PRO A 802 39.43 22.68 39.60
N HIS A 803 38.40 22.83 40.45
CA HIS A 803 38.54 22.48 41.90
C HIS A 803 37.24 22.39 42.72
N ASP A 804 37.31 21.47 43.67
CA ASP A 804 36.34 20.79 44.54
C ASP A 804 35.74 21.59 45.75
N SER A 805 34.67 21.02 46.33
CA SER A 805 34.12 21.20 47.70
C SER A 805 33.35 22.50 48.04
N ARG A 806 32.19 22.50 48.75
CA ARG A 806 31.95 21.95 50.11
C ARG A 806 30.45 21.70 50.45
N HIS A 807 30.22 21.02 51.58
CA HIS A 807 28.91 20.67 52.17
C HIS A 807 28.11 21.83 52.78
N ALA A 808 26.78 21.64 52.83
CA ALA A 808 25.92 21.95 53.99
C ALA A 808 24.78 20.92 54.09
N ALA A 809 24.24 20.64 55.29
CA ALA A 809 23.21 19.61 55.48
C ALA A 809 22.29 19.82 56.71
N MET A 810 20.99 19.56 56.55
CA MET A 810 19.97 19.23 57.57
C MET A 810 18.92 18.34 56.88
N ARG A 811 18.47 17.17 57.39
CA ARG A 811 17.78 16.83 58.66
C ARG A 811 16.42 17.54 58.83
N SER A 812 15.32 16.91 59.27
CA SER A 812 14.97 15.47 59.44
C SER A 812 13.54 15.32 60.02
N ARG A 813 12.77 14.29 59.62
CA ARG A 813 11.80 13.45 60.40
C ARG A 813 11.02 12.54 59.41
N VAL A 814 10.86 11.21 59.55
CA VAL A 814 10.27 10.36 60.64
C VAL A 814 8.74 10.51 60.69
N ALA A 815 7.88 9.48 60.63
CA ALA A 815 7.94 8.03 60.29
C ALA A 815 6.46 7.51 60.17
N GLY A 816 6.07 6.29 59.74
CA GLY A 816 6.75 5.06 59.27
C GLY A 816 5.79 3.83 59.40
N ARG A 817 6.30 2.59 59.32
CA ARG A 817 5.62 1.26 59.51
C ARG A 817 4.77 0.76 58.31
N LEU A 818 5.08 -0.41 57.72
CA LEU A 818 4.61 -1.80 58.00
C LEU A 818 3.12 -2.03 57.60
N GLN A 819 2.67 -3.16 57.04
CA GLN A 819 3.20 -4.55 57.11
C GLN A 819 2.73 -5.46 55.95
N LEU A 820 3.41 -6.61 55.72
CA LEU A 820 2.96 -7.75 54.88
C LEU A 820 2.31 -8.86 55.74
N PRO A 821 1.42 -9.71 55.18
CA PRO A 821 1.74 -11.12 54.81
C PRO A 821 1.37 -11.42 53.32
N GLN A 822 1.92 -12.41 52.58
CA GLN A 822 1.90 -13.90 52.71
C GLN A 822 0.48 -14.52 52.63
N GLN A 823 0.16 -15.64 51.95
CA GLN A 823 0.86 -16.72 51.20
C GLN A 823 -0.08 -17.20 50.03
N ALA A 824 0.35 -17.64 48.84
CA ALA A 824 1.00 -18.90 48.40
C ALA A 824 0.06 -20.14 48.22
N LEU A 825 0.43 -21.04 47.27
CA LEU A 825 -0.30 -22.22 46.69
C LEU A 825 -1.12 -21.87 45.41
N ALA A 826 -0.86 -22.40 44.20
CA ALA A 826 -0.65 -23.78 43.68
C ALA A 826 -1.96 -24.42 43.14
N GLY A 827 -1.92 -24.91 41.88
CA GLY A 827 -3.09 -25.40 41.11
C GLY A 827 -3.42 -26.90 41.30
N PRO A 828 -3.94 -27.65 40.29
CA PRO A 828 -3.97 -27.36 38.84
C PRO A 828 -5.30 -27.68 38.10
N LEU A 829 -5.25 -27.56 36.76
CA LEU A 829 -6.05 -28.20 35.69
C LEU A 829 -7.18 -29.18 36.07
N ALA A 830 -8.37 -28.97 35.49
CA ALA A 830 -9.39 -30.00 35.28
C ALA A 830 -10.10 -29.83 33.92
N VAL A 831 -10.35 -30.94 33.21
CA VAL A 831 -11.05 -30.97 31.91
C VAL A 831 -12.34 -31.80 32.04
N ARG A 832 -13.48 -31.21 31.63
CA ARG A 832 -14.73 -31.85 31.15
C ARG A 832 -15.59 -30.73 30.53
N GLN A 833 -16.13 -30.79 29.31
CA GLN A 833 -16.92 -31.82 28.59
C GLN A 833 -18.41 -31.82 28.99
N ARG A 834 -19.29 -31.93 27.98
CA ARG A 834 -20.71 -31.51 27.97
C ARG A 834 -21.68 -32.38 28.80
N GLN A 835 -22.65 -31.72 29.43
CA GLN A 835 -24.11 -32.01 29.39
C GLN A 835 -24.80 -30.62 29.50
N VAL A 836 -25.83 -30.22 28.76
CA VAL A 836 -27.10 -30.86 28.35
C VAL A 836 -28.06 -31.04 29.53
N ASP A 837 -28.95 -30.06 29.68
CA ASP A 837 -30.25 -30.16 30.34
C ASP A 837 -31.28 -29.29 29.58
N GLN A 838 -32.58 -29.46 29.85
CA GLN A 838 -33.64 -29.26 28.84
C GLN A 838 -34.96 -28.68 29.42
N TYR A 839 -35.79 -28.10 28.55
CA TYR A 839 -37.13 -27.51 28.81
C TYR A 839 -37.15 -26.15 29.57
N SER A 840 -38.16 -25.29 29.44
CA SER A 840 -39.47 -25.40 28.74
C SER A 840 -39.87 -24.13 27.97
N GLY A 841 -40.69 -24.27 26.91
CA GLY A 841 -41.31 -23.16 26.18
C GLY A 841 -42.58 -22.60 26.84
N PRO A 842 -43.33 -21.73 26.14
CA PRO A 842 -44.52 -22.25 25.42
C PRO A 842 -44.60 -21.84 23.94
N VAL A 843 -45.59 -22.38 23.23
CA VAL A 843 -45.78 -22.27 21.76
C VAL A 843 -47.21 -21.80 21.43
N TYR A 844 -47.33 -20.87 20.48
CA TYR A 844 -48.52 -20.67 19.62
C TYR A 844 -48.08 -20.00 18.30
N ALA A 845 -48.80 -20.16 17.19
CA ALA A 845 -48.93 -21.37 16.35
C ALA A 845 -49.90 -21.06 15.18
N GLY A 846 -49.54 -21.47 13.95
CA GLY A 846 -50.41 -21.39 12.77
C GLY A 846 -50.08 -20.24 11.81
N GLN A 847 -50.28 -20.37 10.49
CA GLN A 847 -50.66 -21.57 9.70
C GLN A 847 -49.99 -21.52 8.31
N PHE A 848 -49.48 -22.67 7.86
CA PHE A 848 -49.25 -22.92 6.43
C PHE A 848 -50.55 -23.40 5.79
N HIS A 849 -50.72 -23.12 4.49
CA HIS A 849 -51.74 -23.75 3.66
C HIS A 849 -51.13 -24.14 2.32
N ASP A 850 -50.95 -25.45 2.09
CA ASP A 850 -50.86 -26.00 0.74
C ASP A 850 -52.22 -25.87 0.04
N LEU A 851 -52.23 -25.70 -1.29
CA LEU A 851 -52.68 -26.74 -2.24
C LEU A 851 -52.67 -26.27 -3.71
N GLN A 852 -52.15 -27.16 -4.57
CA GLN A 852 -52.38 -27.32 -6.02
C GLN A 852 -51.88 -26.23 -6.98
#